data_AF-A0A7T4Y7W9-F1
#
_entry.id   AF-A0A7T4Y7W9-F1
#
_cell.length_a   1.000
_cell.length_b   1.000
_cell.length_c   1.000
_cell.angle_alpha   90.00
_cell.angle_beta   90.00
_cell.angle_gamma   90.00
#
_symmetry.space_group_name_H-M   'P 1'
#
loop_
_entity.id
_entity.type
_entity.pdbx_description
1 polymer ?
#
loop_
_entity_poly.entity_id
_entity_poly.type
_entity_poly.pdbx_seq_one_letter_code
_entity_poly.pdbx_strand_id
1 'polypeptide(L)'
;MKLLTLFVRYGDADYQGAFKRLCQLYQRIEGLDYDAVLIDTALPTDLTVSLGPNIVMIGGDNSRREFSGWDTALARFPALLDGYDLVHIVTSAFENEYNGFYPYINRQMFDYAASHDDVVLAHIDAYPDAVRQFGRSFQTWGCSKFLIAVPERIRKLGSFVGRFGAEALFAPSSDRPFREDAPLSANYQSYLLEWLTGDGLPHGKWHSVFELSPQNLQRFQAKAISIVDEHALSMRLRETGARIVDYTWLHSRGLEQDAGSIPDEIQQVQERNRYLFDNPIVERSLDLSDHRHHRSLATLFQRRQKSETPFGRTPVLEALWLGNRVLRSQFDLDDPLHCAAIHLNQGVAIDGEQRDWLARPDTTLPQDGWLPLTRGLHAIYLARDDLRASFDLATRGGRHGLVSWWLLEGLRDARYVGFMRDDMYARVDETVVQDQPLPITCGLHALCEARDDLREQADLSTEAGRRTLLSWWMLEGIHDPSLRTCMPAALYAEVCTQVQQDAAIPLTRGLLALRVARQDLRDMDTATREGRERLVSWWVLDGRHEAQPICIVRPEEYAAVDPAIVQDALLPITKGLHAVCKARTDLRDQIDLATPEGRGKLIQWWIREGAGTPAFDGFLPIAFYHELARDIAQDAPLPITRGMQALHAARDDLREFADLAGREGRAAFVSWWIREVPATRFWPS
;
A
#
# COMPACT_ATOMS: atom_id res chain seq x y z
N MET A 1 -1.52 46.61 -0.30
CA MET A 1 -0.87 45.42 -0.85
C MET A 1 0.62 45.60 -0.71
N LYS A 2 1.32 44.56 -0.25
CA LYS A 2 2.76 44.56 -0.04
C LYS A 2 3.47 43.72 -1.10
N LEU A 3 4.35 44.36 -1.87
CA LEU A 3 5.10 43.75 -2.97
C LEU A 3 6.58 43.62 -2.60
N LEU A 4 7.14 42.44 -2.77
CA LEU A 4 8.60 42.27 -2.76
C LEU A 4 9.12 42.31 -4.20
N THR A 5 10.12 43.13 -4.48
CA THR A 5 10.77 43.19 -5.80
C THR A 5 12.18 42.60 -5.75
N LEU A 6 12.45 41.59 -6.58
CA LEU A 6 13.79 41.05 -6.85
C LEU A 6 14.28 41.60 -8.19
N PHE A 7 14.95 42.75 -8.14
CA PHE A 7 15.47 43.42 -9.33
C PHE A 7 16.89 42.98 -9.61
N VAL A 8 17.15 42.37 -10.77
CA VAL A 8 18.51 41.94 -11.15
C VAL A 8 19.07 42.76 -12.31
N ARG A 9 20.36 43.08 -12.23
CA ARG A 9 21.13 43.77 -13.28
C ARG A 9 22.58 43.28 -13.31
N TYR A 10 23.27 43.58 -14.40
CA TYR A 10 24.73 43.44 -14.52
C TYR A 10 25.33 44.83 -14.72
N GLY A 11 25.66 45.51 -13.62
CA GLY A 11 25.99 46.94 -13.64
C GLY A 11 24.81 47.80 -14.15
N ASP A 12 25.10 49.08 -14.43
CA ASP A 12 24.08 50.07 -14.86
C ASP A 12 24.35 50.65 -16.27
N ALA A 13 25.36 50.14 -16.99
CA ALA A 13 25.80 50.73 -18.26
C ALA A 13 24.77 50.56 -19.38
N ASP A 14 24.23 49.34 -19.55
CA ASP A 14 23.31 49.02 -20.65
C ASP A 14 21.89 49.56 -20.43
N TYR A 15 21.50 49.75 -19.17
CA TYR A 15 20.12 50.08 -18.76
C TYR A 15 20.07 51.16 -17.68
N GLN A 16 20.78 52.26 -17.93
CA GLN A 16 20.99 53.32 -16.95
C GLN A 16 19.67 53.78 -16.30
N GLY A 17 19.60 53.72 -14.98
CA GLY A 17 18.44 54.21 -14.21
C GLY A 17 17.17 53.35 -14.30
N ALA A 18 17.25 52.11 -14.82
CA ALA A 18 16.09 51.21 -14.93
C ALA A 18 15.39 50.99 -13.58
N PHE A 19 16.14 50.77 -12.49
CA PHE A 19 15.55 50.59 -11.16
C PHE A 19 14.75 51.84 -10.71
N LYS A 20 15.27 53.04 -10.96
CA LYS A 20 14.56 54.29 -10.64
C LYS A 20 13.25 54.39 -11.40
N ARG A 21 13.23 54.02 -12.69
CA ARG A 21 12.01 54.04 -13.51
C ARG A 21 11.00 52.98 -13.07
N LEU A 22 11.46 51.81 -12.61
CA LEU A 22 10.60 50.81 -11.99
C LEU A 22 9.95 51.35 -10.70
N CYS A 23 10.71 52.00 -9.83
CA CYS A 23 10.17 52.67 -8.64
C CYS A 23 9.12 53.74 -9.00
N GLN A 24 9.36 54.52 -10.06
CA GLN A 24 8.38 55.49 -10.58
C GLN A 24 7.12 54.81 -11.15
N LEU A 25 7.24 53.61 -11.71
CA LEU A 25 6.10 52.81 -12.13
C LEU A 25 5.25 52.43 -10.91
N TYR A 26 5.85 51.94 -9.83
CA TYR A 26 5.12 51.59 -8.60
C TYR A 26 4.43 52.78 -7.95
N GLN A 27 5.06 53.96 -7.94
CA GLN A 27 4.48 55.19 -7.40
C GLN A 27 3.19 55.61 -8.12
N ARG A 28 2.96 55.16 -9.36
CA ARG A 28 1.72 55.40 -10.11
C ARG A 28 0.60 54.42 -9.77
N ILE A 29 0.90 53.34 -9.04
CA ILE A 29 -0.07 52.31 -8.65
C ILE A 29 -0.56 52.63 -7.23
N GLU A 30 -1.81 53.06 -7.12
CA GLU A 30 -2.39 53.47 -5.85
C GLU A 30 -2.40 52.33 -4.81
N GLY A 31 -1.98 52.64 -3.58
CA GLY A 31 -1.99 51.73 -2.44
C GLY A 31 -1.00 50.55 -2.50
N LEU A 32 -0.03 50.60 -3.41
CA LEU A 32 1.04 49.62 -3.52
C LEU A 32 2.22 50.01 -2.62
N ASP A 33 2.45 49.22 -1.58
CA ASP A 33 3.66 49.30 -0.76
C ASP A 33 4.68 48.28 -1.27
N TYR A 34 5.96 48.65 -1.34
CA TYR A 34 6.99 47.76 -1.87
C TYR A 34 8.32 47.84 -1.12
N ASP A 35 8.94 46.67 -1.00
CA ASP A 35 10.33 46.49 -0.60
C ASP A 35 11.10 45.92 -1.80
N ALA A 36 12.39 46.23 -1.91
CA ALA A 36 13.21 45.80 -3.04
C ALA A 36 14.59 45.25 -2.62
N VAL A 37 14.96 44.14 -3.23
CA VAL A 37 16.34 43.64 -3.28
C VAL A 37 16.90 43.93 -4.67
N LEU A 38 17.83 44.88 -4.73
CA LEU A 38 18.59 45.21 -5.93
C LEU A 38 19.82 44.27 -6.01
N ILE A 39 19.81 43.37 -6.97
CA ILE A 39 20.82 42.34 -7.16
C ILE A 39 21.71 42.77 -8.32
N ASP A 40 22.96 43.13 -8.04
CA ASP A 40 23.93 43.52 -9.06
C ASP A 40 24.96 42.41 -9.26
N THR A 41 24.83 41.65 -10.35
CA THR A 41 25.72 40.51 -10.64
C THR A 41 27.08 40.92 -11.19
N ALA A 42 27.35 42.23 -11.31
CA ALA A 42 28.70 42.76 -11.56
C ALA A 42 29.48 43.05 -10.26
N LEU A 43 28.81 43.02 -9.10
CA LEU A 43 29.41 43.28 -7.79
C LEU A 43 29.78 41.98 -7.06
N PRO A 44 30.77 42.00 -6.13
CA PRO A 44 31.13 40.84 -5.32
C PRO A 44 29.95 40.26 -4.54
N THR A 45 29.82 38.94 -4.52
CA THR A 45 28.66 38.23 -3.92
C THR A 45 28.53 38.42 -2.42
N ASP A 46 29.55 38.89 -1.71
CA ASP A 46 29.51 39.19 -0.28
C ASP A 46 28.97 40.60 0.02
N LEU A 47 28.89 41.50 -0.96
CA LEU A 47 28.42 42.87 -0.79
C LEU A 47 26.96 42.94 -0.32
N THR A 48 26.69 43.81 0.65
CA THR A 48 25.33 44.21 1.05
C THR A 48 25.33 45.67 1.48
N VAL A 49 24.42 46.47 0.92
CA VAL A 49 24.32 47.91 1.16
C VAL A 49 22.85 48.29 1.30
N SER A 50 22.47 48.93 2.40
CA SER A 50 21.14 49.54 2.50
C SER A 50 21.13 50.85 1.71
N LEU A 51 20.23 50.94 0.72
CA LEU A 51 20.03 52.14 -0.10
C LEU A 51 18.89 53.03 0.43
N GLY A 52 18.10 52.51 1.36
CA GLY A 52 16.98 53.17 2.00
C GLY A 52 16.25 52.23 2.96
N PRO A 53 15.17 52.69 3.61
CA PRO A 53 14.43 51.90 4.59
C PRO A 53 13.83 50.61 4.01
N ASN A 54 13.47 50.63 2.73
CA ASN A 54 12.77 49.55 2.03
C ASN A 54 13.60 48.92 0.89
N ILE A 55 14.88 49.32 0.76
CA ILE A 55 15.72 48.92 -0.39
C ILE A 55 17.09 48.48 0.10
N VAL A 56 17.44 47.24 -0.22
CA VAL A 56 18.77 46.67 -0.02
C VAL A 56 19.39 46.32 -1.36
N MET A 57 20.66 46.64 -1.55
CA MET A 57 21.47 46.19 -2.67
C MET A 57 22.39 45.07 -2.22
N ILE A 58 22.51 44.02 -3.03
CA ILE A 58 23.45 42.93 -2.84
C ILE A 58 24.24 42.67 -4.12
N GLY A 59 25.46 42.14 -3.99
CA GLY A 59 26.14 41.51 -5.12
C GLY A 59 25.57 40.12 -5.39
N GLY A 60 25.46 39.74 -6.66
CA GLY A 60 24.81 38.49 -7.09
C GLY A 60 25.74 37.54 -7.85
N ASP A 61 25.42 36.25 -7.86
CA ASP A 61 26.09 35.26 -8.73
C ASP A 61 25.69 35.47 -10.19
N ASN A 62 26.68 35.56 -11.09
CA ASN A 62 26.48 35.72 -12.52
C ASN A 62 26.69 34.43 -13.33
N SER A 63 26.89 33.28 -12.67
CA SER A 63 27.16 31.99 -13.32
C SER A 63 26.05 31.55 -14.31
N ARG A 64 24.81 31.95 -14.03
CA ARG A 64 23.61 31.76 -14.87
C ARG A 64 22.88 33.09 -15.08
N ARG A 65 23.64 34.20 -15.13
CA ARG A 65 23.13 35.56 -15.33
C ARG A 65 22.02 35.94 -14.33
N GLU A 66 20.87 36.40 -14.81
CA GLU A 66 19.72 36.81 -14.00
C GLU A 66 19.23 35.73 -13.03
N PHE A 67 19.22 34.46 -13.44
CA PHE A 67 18.65 33.35 -12.66
C PHE A 67 19.48 33.03 -11.40
N SER A 68 20.81 32.96 -11.53
CA SER A 68 21.70 32.79 -10.38
C SER A 68 21.70 34.02 -9.48
N GLY A 69 21.46 35.20 -10.04
CA GLY A 69 21.28 36.44 -9.28
C GLY A 69 20.08 36.35 -8.34
N TRP A 70 18.90 35.95 -8.85
CA TRP A 70 17.72 35.76 -8.01
C TRP A 70 17.90 34.67 -6.95
N ASP A 71 18.55 33.56 -7.30
CA ASP A 71 18.89 32.50 -6.33
C ASP A 71 19.81 33.02 -5.22
N THR A 72 20.72 33.96 -5.52
CA THR A 72 21.57 34.60 -4.51
C THR A 72 20.72 35.34 -3.47
N ALA A 73 19.67 36.06 -3.89
CA ALA A 73 18.78 36.76 -2.97
C ALA A 73 17.98 35.80 -2.08
N LEU A 74 17.43 34.73 -2.66
CA LEU A 74 16.68 33.72 -1.90
C LEU A 74 17.57 32.97 -0.90
N ALA A 75 18.81 32.65 -1.28
CA ALA A 75 19.76 31.98 -0.40
C ALA A 75 20.22 32.89 0.75
N ARG A 76 20.45 34.18 0.46
CA ARG A 76 20.93 35.14 1.45
C ARG A 76 19.86 35.55 2.45
N PHE A 77 18.60 35.55 2.03
CA PHE A 77 17.46 35.96 2.84
C PHE A 77 16.40 34.85 2.83
N PRO A 78 16.53 33.78 3.64
CA PRO A 78 15.61 32.65 3.61
C PRO A 78 14.15 33.01 3.95
N ALA A 79 13.95 34.04 4.77
CA ALA A 79 12.64 34.58 5.15
C ALA A 79 12.17 35.74 4.26
N LEU A 80 12.86 36.00 3.13
CA LEU A 80 12.62 37.18 2.28
C LEU A 80 11.17 37.28 1.78
N LEU A 81 10.55 36.13 1.56
CA LEU A 81 9.22 36.02 0.98
C LEU A 81 8.09 36.17 2.03
N ASP A 82 8.42 36.33 3.30
CA ASP A 82 7.44 36.33 4.39
C ASP A 82 6.76 37.69 4.52
N GLY A 83 5.43 37.68 4.68
CA GLY A 83 4.63 38.90 4.90
C GLY A 83 4.39 39.77 3.66
N TYR A 84 4.65 39.25 2.45
CA TYR A 84 4.30 39.90 1.19
C TYR A 84 3.09 39.22 0.53
N ASP A 85 2.28 39.99 -0.18
CA ASP A 85 1.16 39.49 -0.98
C ASP A 85 1.67 38.94 -2.32
N LEU A 86 2.67 39.60 -2.90
CA LEU A 86 3.22 39.30 -4.22
C LEU A 86 4.74 39.46 -4.26
N VAL A 87 5.35 38.75 -5.20
CA VAL A 87 6.77 38.86 -5.56
C VAL A 87 6.87 39.28 -7.03
N HIS A 88 7.65 40.32 -7.28
CA HIS A 88 8.02 40.78 -8.61
C HIS A 88 9.44 40.38 -8.96
N ILE A 89 9.57 39.53 -9.96
CA ILE A 89 10.83 39.07 -10.54
C ILE A 89 11.08 39.90 -11.79
N VAL A 90 12.16 40.67 -11.80
CA VAL A 90 12.39 41.68 -12.85
C VAL A 90 13.86 41.88 -13.15
N THR A 91 14.14 42.12 -14.43
CA THR A 91 15.50 42.45 -14.90
C THR A 91 15.60 43.94 -15.25
N SER A 92 16.81 44.48 -15.29
CA SER A 92 17.06 45.83 -15.78
C SER A 92 16.64 46.07 -17.24
N ALA A 93 16.47 44.99 -18.01
CA ALA A 93 16.04 45.05 -19.41
C ALA A 93 14.51 45.12 -19.58
N PHE A 94 13.72 45.30 -18.52
CA PHE A 94 12.26 45.24 -18.62
C PHE A 94 11.70 46.22 -19.66
N GLU A 95 12.19 47.46 -19.74
CA GLU A 95 11.68 48.44 -20.71
C GLU A 95 12.10 48.19 -22.17
N ASN A 96 12.99 47.24 -22.45
CA ASN A 96 13.48 47.00 -23.81
C ASN A 96 12.47 46.21 -24.67
N GLU A 97 12.13 46.82 -25.82
CA GLU A 97 11.39 46.30 -26.98
C GLU A 97 10.63 44.99 -26.76
N TYR A 98 9.34 45.11 -26.40
CA TYR A 98 8.22 44.37 -26.99
C TYR A 98 6.94 45.18 -26.71
N ASN A 99 6.01 45.14 -27.66
CA ASN A 99 4.86 46.03 -27.78
C ASN A 99 4.02 46.18 -26.48
N GLY A 100 4.20 47.31 -25.78
CA GLY A 100 3.10 48.10 -25.24
C GLY A 100 2.36 47.62 -23.98
N PHE A 101 2.84 46.64 -23.19
CA PHE A 101 2.07 46.16 -22.04
C PHE A 101 2.25 46.95 -20.73
N TYR A 102 3.38 47.63 -20.52
CA TYR A 102 3.64 48.42 -19.30
C TYR A 102 2.60 49.51 -19.01
N PRO A 103 2.05 50.23 -20.01
CA PRO A 103 0.94 51.16 -19.79
C PRO A 103 -0.35 50.49 -19.28
N TYR A 104 -0.55 49.20 -19.52
CA TYR A 104 -1.73 48.46 -19.07
C TYR A 104 -1.60 47.95 -17.63
N ILE A 105 -0.38 47.96 -17.07
CA ILE A 105 -0.12 47.54 -15.70
C ILE A 105 -0.81 48.51 -14.74
N ASN A 106 -1.77 47.99 -14.00
CA ASN A 106 -2.55 48.75 -13.03
C ASN A 106 -2.77 47.95 -11.75
N ARG A 107 -3.32 48.61 -10.72
CA ARG A 107 -3.53 48.00 -9.41
C ARG A 107 -4.37 46.72 -9.45
N GLN A 108 -5.42 46.71 -10.28
CA GLN A 108 -6.36 45.59 -10.35
C GLN A 108 -5.69 44.30 -10.88
N MET A 109 -4.67 44.39 -11.73
CA MET A 109 -3.88 43.22 -12.16
C MET A 109 -3.10 42.59 -11.00
N PHE A 110 -2.55 43.42 -10.11
CA PHE A 110 -1.87 42.91 -8.92
C PHE A 110 -2.89 42.28 -7.96
N ASP A 111 -4.03 42.95 -7.73
CA ASP A 111 -5.10 42.38 -6.91
C ASP A 111 -5.58 41.02 -7.47
N TYR A 112 -5.69 40.90 -8.80
CA TYR A 112 -6.03 39.64 -9.48
C TYR A 112 -4.99 38.54 -9.23
N ALA A 113 -3.69 38.85 -9.36
CA ALA A 113 -2.62 37.88 -9.07
C ALA A 113 -2.57 37.50 -7.58
N ALA A 114 -2.86 38.44 -6.68
CA ALA A 114 -2.88 38.18 -5.25
C ALA A 114 -4.08 37.34 -4.81
N SER A 115 -5.21 37.44 -5.51
CA SER A 115 -6.42 36.65 -5.24
C SER A 115 -6.41 35.25 -5.88
N HIS A 116 -5.47 34.98 -6.79
CA HIS A 116 -5.35 33.70 -7.49
C HIS A 116 -3.95 33.12 -7.27
N ASP A 117 -3.85 32.21 -6.30
CA ASP A 117 -2.57 31.65 -5.87
C ASP A 117 -1.86 30.86 -6.97
N ASP A 118 -2.58 30.40 -7.99
CA ASP A 118 -2.07 29.65 -9.12
C ASP A 118 -1.69 30.52 -10.33
N VAL A 119 -1.93 31.84 -10.29
CA VAL A 119 -1.62 32.74 -11.41
C VAL A 119 -0.20 33.28 -11.33
N VAL A 120 0.49 33.28 -12.47
CA VAL A 120 1.75 34.00 -12.69
C VAL A 120 1.55 34.96 -13.85
N LEU A 121 1.65 36.27 -13.59
CA LEU A 121 1.54 37.27 -14.66
C LEU A 121 2.90 37.48 -15.32
N ALA A 122 2.95 37.32 -16.64
CA ALA A 122 4.15 37.56 -17.44
C ALA A 122 3.74 37.98 -18.86
N HIS A 123 4.64 38.56 -19.64
CA HIS A 123 4.46 38.60 -21.10
C HIS A 123 4.70 37.19 -21.66
N ILE A 124 3.78 36.65 -22.47
CA ILE A 124 3.93 35.29 -23.01
C ILE A 124 4.52 35.35 -24.42
N ASP A 125 5.72 34.82 -24.60
CA ASP A 125 6.32 34.60 -25.90
C ASP A 125 6.00 33.20 -26.42
N ALA A 126 6.13 33.01 -27.74
CA ALA A 126 5.85 31.75 -28.39
C ALA A 126 6.82 31.49 -29.56
N TYR A 127 7.17 30.22 -29.74
CA TYR A 127 7.84 29.74 -30.95
C TYR A 127 6.82 29.46 -32.06
N PRO A 128 7.25 29.55 -33.35
CA PRO A 128 6.41 29.18 -34.49
C PRO A 128 5.90 27.73 -34.39
N ASP A 129 6.79 26.81 -34.00
CA ASP A 129 6.47 25.39 -33.77
C ASP A 129 6.82 24.95 -32.35
N ALA A 130 6.14 23.91 -31.86
CA ALA A 130 6.49 23.27 -30.60
C ALA A 130 7.94 22.73 -30.61
N VAL A 131 8.67 22.99 -29.54
CA VAL A 131 10.05 22.58 -29.31
C VAL A 131 10.15 21.62 -28.12
N ARG A 132 11.29 20.91 -27.99
CA ARG A 132 11.52 19.96 -26.90
C ARG A 132 12.79 20.25 -26.14
N GLN A 133 12.70 20.19 -24.81
CA GLN A 133 13.82 20.38 -23.88
C GLN A 133 13.75 19.32 -22.77
N PHE A 134 14.81 18.51 -22.61
CA PHE A 134 14.88 17.42 -21.63
C PHE A 134 13.65 16.51 -21.65
N GLY A 135 13.15 16.20 -22.85
CA GLY A 135 11.97 15.36 -23.05
C GLY A 135 10.62 16.06 -22.88
N ARG A 136 10.59 17.32 -22.43
CA ARG A 136 9.37 18.13 -22.27
C ARG A 136 9.10 18.96 -23.51
N SER A 137 7.88 18.94 -24.01
CA SER A 137 7.47 19.80 -25.12
C SER A 137 6.94 21.12 -24.60
N PHE A 138 7.30 22.23 -25.24
CA PHE A 138 6.70 23.54 -25.00
C PHE A 138 6.68 24.35 -26.29
N GLN A 139 5.78 25.32 -26.37
CA GLN A 139 5.75 26.31 -27.46
C GLN A 139 5.76 27.72 -26.91
N THR A 140 5.24 27.92 -25.70
CA THR A 140 5.13 29.22 -25.03
C THR A 140 5.99 29.29 -23.77
N TRP A 141 6.36 30.50 -23.38
CA TRP A 141 7.01 30.80 -22.10
C TRP A 141 6.67 32.20 -21.63
N GLY A 142 6.64 32.41 -20.31
CA GLY A 142 6.57 33.73 -19.70
C GLY A 142 7.95 34.39 -19.67
N CYS A 143 8.07 35.58 -20.23
CA CYS A 143 9.29 36.36 -20.23
C CYS A 143 9.68 36.75 -18.79
N SER A 144 10.88 36.34 -18.37
CA SER A 144 11.41 36.54 -17.02
C SER A 144 11.80 38.00 -16.73
N LYS A 145 11.74 38.87 -17.74
CA LYS A 145 12.04 40.30 -17.61
C LYS A 145 11.09 41.04 -16.67
N PHE A 146 9.83 40.60 -16.56
CA PHE A 146 8.81 41.22 -15.72
C PHE A 146 7.72 40.19 -15.36
N LEU A 147 7.87 39.52 -14.22
CA LEU A 147 7.03 38.42 -13.78
C LEU A 147 6.48 38.68 -12.37
N ILE A 148 5.18 38.51 -12.16
CA ILE A 148 4.52 38.65 -10.86
C ILE A 148 3.95 37.29 -10.45
N ALA A 149 4.22 36.88 -9.21
CA ALA A 149 3.69 35.64 -8.64
C ALA A 149 3.48 35.79 -7.13
N VAL A 150 2.63 34.96 -6.55
CA VAL A 150 2.53 34.86 -5.09
C VAL A 150 3.80 34.20 -4.49
N PRO A 151 4.20 34.55 -3.26
CA PRO A 151 5.36 33.97 -2.59
C PRO A 151 5.43 32.44 -2.59
N GLU A 152 4.29 31.77 -2.47
CA GLU A 152 4.22 30.30 -2.47
C GLU A 152 4.71 29.70 -3.79
N ARG A 153 4.48 30.35 -4.93
CA ARG A 153 4.95 29.86 -6.25
C ARG A 153 6.47 29.92 -6.34
N ILE A 154 7.08 30.98 -5.83
CA ILE A 154 8.55 31.11 -5.78
C ILE A 154 9.14 30.05 -4.83
N ARG A 155 8.50 29.79 -3.67
CA ARG A 155 8.93 28.71 -2.76
C ARG A 155 8.84 27.32 -3.41
N LYS A 156 7.73 27.01 -4.09
CA LYS A 156 7.55 25.73 -4.81
C LYS A 156 8.53 25.55 -5.97
N LEU A 157 8.86 26.63 -6.67
CA LEU A 157 9.88 26.63 -7.71
C LEU A 157 11.26 26.25 -7.14
N GLY A 158 11.59 26.78 -5.96
CA GLY A 158 12.82 26.53 -5.20
C GLY A 158 14.02 27.31 -5.71
N SER A 159 14.43 27.07 -6.95
CA SER A 159 15.57 27.75 -7.60
C SER A 159 15.17 28.23 -9.00
N PHE A 160 15.63 29.41 -9.40
CA PHE A 160 15.43 29.98 -10.72
C PHE A 160 16.32 29.30 -11.78
N VAL A 161 17.48 28.80 -11.38
CA VAL A 161 18.39 28.04 -12.25
C VAL A 161 17.80 26.67 -12.58
N GLY A 162 17.84 26.29 -13.86
CA GLY A 162 17.44 24.96 -14.32
C GLY A 162 18.34 23.85 -13.78
N ARG A 163 17.77 22.65 -13.53
CA ARG A 163 18.50 21.48 -13.03
C ARG A 163 19.29 20.76 -14.14
N PHE A 164 20.14 21.50 -14.85
CA PHE A 164 21.02 21.01 -15.91
C PHE A 164 22.25 21.90 -16.08
N GLY A 165 23.38 21.28 -16.41
CA GLY A 165 24.63 21.98 -16.70
C GLY A 165 24.85 22.25 -18.19
N ALA A 166 25.79 23.13 -18.50
CA ALA A 166 26.15 23.50 -19.86
C ALA A 166 26.72 22.31 -20.64
N GLU A 167 27.41 21.41 -19.95
CA GLU A 167 28.03 20.19 -20.47
C GLU A 167 27.01 19.19 -21.04
N ALA A 168 25.75 19.25 -20.61
CA ALA A 168 24.68 18.42 -21.16
C ALA A 168 24.18 18.93 -22.53
N LEU A 169 24.41 20.21 -22.85
CA LEU A 169 23.85 20.87 -24.03
C LEU A 169 24.91 21.09 -25.11
N PHE A 170 26.09 21.58 -24.72
CA PHE A 170 27.03 22.17 -25.66
C PHE A 170 28.26 21.30 -25.92
N ALA A 171 28.73 21.36 -27.17
CA ALA A 171 30.01 20.80 -27.60
C ALA A 171 31.07 21.91 -27.69
N PRO A 172 32.38 21.57 -27.60
CA PRO A 172 33.46 22.54 -27.72
C PRO A 172 33.77 22.88 -29.20
N SER A 173 32.75 23.16 -30.01
CA SER A 173 32.88 23.46 -31.45
C SER A 173 31.96 24.60 -31.87
N SER A 174 32.45 25.56 -32.66
CA SER A 174 31.62 26.62 -33.24
C SER A 174 30.77 26.12 -34.42
N ASP A 175 31.23 25.10 -35.15
CA ASP A 175 30.50 24.57 -36.31
C ASP A 175 29.30 23.72 -35.90
N ARG A 176 29.41 23.08 -34.73
CA ARG A 176 28.36 22.28 -34.09
C ARG A 176 28.37 22.60 -32.59
N PRO A 177 27.72 23.69 -32.16
CA PRO A 177 27.80 24.15 -30.77
C PRO A 177 27.00 23.31 -29.79
N PHE A 178 26.07 22.49 -30.28
CA PHE A 178 25.34 21.51 -29.48
C PHE A 178 25.96 20.12 -29.61
N ARG A 179 25.81 19.31 -28.56
CA ARG A 179 26.16 17.89 -28.61
C ARG A 179 25.21 17.13 -29.54
N GLU A 180 25.68 16.02 -30.11
CA GLU A 180 24.86 15.13 -30.92
C GLU A 180 23.69 14.53 -30.12
N ASP A 181 23.92 14.24 -28.84
CA ASP A 181 22.94 13.74 -27.88
C ASP A 181 22.33 14.87 -27.02
N ALA A 182 22.47 16.14 -27.41
CA ALA A 182 21.90 17.25 -26.66
C ALA A 182 20.39 17.04 -26.49
N PRO A 183 19.84 17.17 -25.26
CA PRO A 183 18.44 16.89 -24.97
C PRO A 183 17.51 18.01 -25.43
N LEU A 184 17.78 18.61 -26.60
CA LEU A 184 17.00 19.65 -27.26
C LEU A 184 16.56 19.13 -28.64
N SER A 185 15.30 19.36 -29.04
CA SER A 185 14.87 19.01 -30.41
C SER A 185 15.66 19.80 -31.46
N ALA A 186 15.78 19.24 -32.66
CA ALA A 186 16.54 19.87 -33.75
C ALA A 186 16.03 21.28 -34.08
N ASN A 187 14.71 21.48 -34.14
CA ASN A 187 14.13 22.82 -34.36
C ASN A 187 14.44 23.80 -33.21
N TYR A 188 14.53 23.34 -31.96
CA TYR A 188 14.90 24.21 -30.85
C TYR A 188 16.35 24.66 -30.95
N GLN A 189 17.26 23.74 -31.31
CA GLN A 189 18.66 24.07 -31.57
C GLN A 189 18.78 25.10 -32.69
N SER A 190 18.03 24.92 -33.79
CA SER A 190 17.97 25.89 -34.88
C SER A 190 17.47 27.26 -34.41
N TYR A 191 16.37 27.32 -33.65
CA TYR A 191 15.85 28.60 -33.16
C TYR A 191 16.84 29.33 -32.23
N LEU A 192 17.57 28.61 -31.38
CA LEU A 192 18.62 29.21 -30.54
C LEU A 192 19.77 29.76 -31.39
N LEU A 193 20.15 29.06 -32.46
CA LEU A 193 21.18 29.52 -33.40
C LEU A 193 20.73 30.75 -34.17
N GLU A 194 19.57 30.68 -34.82
CA GLU A 194 19.03 31.75 -35.64
C GLU A 194 18.77 33.02 -34.81
N TRP A 195 18.26 32.87 -33.58
CA TRP A 195 18.02 34.00 -32.68
C TRP A 195 19.30 34.72 -32.25
N LEU A 196 20.38 33.98 -31.95
CA LEU A 196 21.62 34.55 -31.41
C LEU A 196 22.64 34.94 -32.47
N THR A 197 22.61 34.28 -33.63
CA THR A 197 23.70 34.34 -34.62
C THR A 197 23.19 34.53 -36.07
N GLY A 198 21.91 34.32 -36.32
CA GLY A 198 21.30 34.41 -37.66
C GLY A 198 20.37 35.61 -37.83
N ASP A 199 19.44 35.49 -38.78
CA ASP A 199 18.50 36.56 -39.16
C ASP A 199 17.33 36.76 -38.18
N GLY A 200 17.29 35.97 -37.10
CA GLY A 200 16.21 35.96 -36.12
C GLY A 200 15.07 34.98 -36.44
N LEU A 201 13.96 35.16 -35.75
CA LEU A 201 12.72 34.37 -35.89
C LEU A 201 11.63 35.24 -36.55
N PRO A 202 10.51 34.67 -37.01
CA PRO A 202 9.42 35.44 -37.64
C PRO A 202 8.90 36.63 -36.81
N HIS A 203 9.11 36.63 -35.49
CA HIS A 203 8.64 37.65 -34.54
C HIS A 203 9.74 38.64 -34.11
N GLY A 204 10.92 38.62 -34.73
CA GLY A 204 12.00 39.57 -34.49
C GLY A 204 13.38 38.92 -34.44
N LYS A 205 14.38 39.73 -34.12
CA LYS A 205 15.77 39.28 -33.94
C LYS A 205 16.32 39.80 -32.64
N TRP A 206 17.27 39.08 -32.04
CA TRP A 206 17.92 39.57 -30.83
C TRP A 206 18.75 40.82 -31.15
N HIS A 207 18.64 41.88 -30.34
CA HIS A 207 19.33 43.15 -30.61
C HIS A 207 20.87 43.07 -30.56
N SER A 208 21.46 41.96 -30.09
CA SER A 208 22.90 41.76 -29.96
C SER A 208 23.44 40.58 -30.77
N VAL A 209 22.86 40.30 -31.94
CA VAL A 209 23.35 39.24 -32.86
C VAL A 209 24.85 39.35 -33.08
N PHE A 210 25.55 38.22 -33.07
CA PHE A 210 26.98 38.14 -33.35
C PHE A 210 27.33 36.91 -34.18
N GLU A 211 28.46 36.95 -34.89
CA GLU A 211 28.95 35.79 -35.65
C GLU A 211 29.46 34.69 -34.71
N LEU A 212 28.97 33.46 -34.93
CA LEU A 212 29.44 32.29 -34.18
C LEU A 212 30.82 31.87 -34.68
N SER A 213 31.81 32.03 -33.82
CA SER A 213 33.21 31.67 -34.08
C SER A 213 33.83 31.04 -32.84
N PRO A 214 35.02 30.42 -32.94
CA PRO A 214 35.74 29.92 -31.76
C PRO A 214 35.94 31.00 -30.68
N GLN A 215 36.10 32.28 -31.07
CA GLN A 215 36.26 33.38 -30.13
C GLN A 215 34.95 33.71 -29.38
N ASN A 216 33.80 33.56 -30.03
CA ASN A 216 32.48 33.90 -29.48
C ASN A 216 31.70 32.70 -28.94
N LEU A 217 32.23 31.48 -29.04
CA LEU A 217 31.55 30.25 -28.63
C LEU A 217 31.10 30.28 -27.17
N GLN A 218 31.96 30.71 -26.25
CA GLN A 218 31.62 30.81 -24.83
C GLN A 218 30.47 31.82 -24.60
N ARG A 219 30.46 32.93 -25.34
CA ARG A 219 29.38 33.93 -25.29
C ARG A 219 28.06 33.35 -25.78
N PHE A 220 28.09 32.56 -26.86
CA PHE A 220 26.93 31.81 -27.35
C PHE A 220 26.40 30.85 -26.30
N GLN A 221 27.24 29.96 -25.78
CA GLN A 221 26.84 28.97 -24.76
C GLN A 221 26.25 29.66 -23.52
N ALA A 222 26.90 30.73 -23.03
CA ALA A 222 26.43 31.48 -21.87
C ALA A 222 25.11 32.25 -22.12
N LYS A 223 24.78 32.63 -23.36
CA LYS A 223 23.50 33.26 -23.66
C LYS A 223 22.41 32.22 -23.93
N ALA A 224 22.72 31.20 -24.72
CA ALA A 224 21.81 30.10 -25.01
C ALA A 224 21.35 29.42 -23.72
N ILE A 225 22.25 29.19 -22.75
CA ILE A 225 21.86 28.56 -21.48
C ILE A 225 20.91 29.41 -20.64
N SER A 226 21.03 30.74 -20.67
CA SER A 226 20.09 31.65 -19.97
C SER A 226 18.72 31.65 -20.65
N ILE A 227 18.65 31.54 -21.97
CA ILE A 227 17.38 31.33 -22.69
C ILE A 227 16.76 29.97 -22.32
N VAL A 228 17.57 28.92 -22.25
CA VAL A 228 17.13 27.58 -21.84
C VAL A 228 16.65 27.56 -20.37
N ASP A 229 17.24 28.38 -19.50
CA ASP A 229 16.75 28.62 -18.13
C ASP A 229 15.41 29.35 -18.11
N GLU A 230 15.21 30.37 -18.96
CA GLU A 230 13.93 31.08 -19.06
C GLU A 230 12.77 30.15 -19.47
N HIS A 231 13.03 29.31 -20.46
CA HIS A 231 12.04 28.31 -20.89
C HIS A 231 11.82 27.25 -19.80
N ALA A 232 12.88 26.82 -19.12
CA ALA A 232 12.78 25.90 -17.98
C ALA A 232 12.00 26.49 -16.80
N LEU A 233 12.14 27.79 -16.54
CA LEU A 233 11.39 28.50 -15.50
C LEU A 233 9.89 28.37 -15.75
N SER A 234 9.44 28.68 -16.97
CA SER A 234 8.02 28.58 -17.34
C SER A 234 7.49 27.15 -17.25
N MET A 235 8.24 26.17 -17.75
CA MET A 235 7.87 24.75 -17.62
C MET A 235 7.74 24.33 -16.17
N ARG A 236 8.70 24.69 -15.32
CA ARG A 236 8.69 24.33 -13.89
C ARG A 236 7.58 25.03 -13.12
N LEU A 237 7.28 26.29 -13.44
CA LEU A 237 6.13 26.99 -12.85
C LEU A 237 4.83 26.23 -13.15
N ARG A 238 4.62 25.80 -14.40
CA ARG A 238 3.46 24.96 -14.77
C ARG A 238 3.43 23.63 -14.01
N GLU A 239 4.58 22.97 -13.85
CA GLU A 239 4.69 21.71 -13.09
C GLU A 239 4.33 21.89 -11.60
N THR A 240 4.47 23.10 -11.05
CA THR A 240 3.97 23.42 -9.69
C THR A 240 2.48 23.76 -9.64
N GLY A 241 1.77 23.65 -10.77
CA GLY A 241 0.35 23.96 -10.91
C GLY A 241 0.07 25.43 -11.22
N ALA A 242 1.07 26.21 -11.66
CA ALA A 242 0.85 27.60 -12.03
C ALA A 242 0.28 27.73 -13.46
N ARG A 243 -0.54 28.76 -13.68
CA ARG A 243 -1.01 29.21 -14.99
C ARG A 243 -0.35 30.53 -15.31
N ILE A 244 0.39 30.59 -16.42
CA ILE A 244 0.99 31.82 -16.89
C ILE A 244 -0.08 32.61 -17.64
N VAL A 245 -0.26 33.87 -17.27
CA VAL A 245 -1.29 34.75 -17.82
C VAL A 245 -0.63 35.99 -18.43
N ASP A 246 -0.96 36.25 -19.70
CA ASP A 246 -0.42 37.39 -20.45
C ASP A 246 -1.04 38.73 -20.00
N TYR A 247 -0.19 39.72 -19.68
CA TYR A 247 -0.64 41.06 -19.23
C TYR A 247 -1.59 41.74 -20.22
N THR A 248 -1.26 41.70 -21.51
CA THR A 248 -2.03 42.39 -22.55
C THR A 248 -3.32 41.63 -22.83
N TRP A 249 -3.27 40.30 -22.86
CA TRP A 249 -4.47 39.48 -22.97
C TRP A 249 -5.44 39.77 -21.82
N LEU A 250 -4.96 39.74 -20.57
CA LEU A 250 -5.76 40.01 -19.39
C LEU A 250 -6.38 41.42 -19.43
N HIS A 251 -5.61 42.42 -19.87
CA HIS A 251 -6.11 43.77 -20.09
C HIS A 251 -7.26 43.80 -21.11
N SER A 252 -7.06 43.16 -22.27
CA SER A 252 -8.04 43.15 -23.38
C SER A 252 -9.36 42.45 -23.04
N ARG A 253 -9.35 41.51 -22.09
CA ARG A 253 -10.53 40.69 -21.72
C ARG A 253 -11.27 41.17 -20.48
N GLY A 254 -10.65 42.04 -19.67
CA GLY A 254 -11.19 42.50 -18.40
C GLY A 254 -10.93 41.52 -17.25
N LEU A 255 -10.82 42.06 -16.02
CA LEU A 255 -10.34 41.36 -14.83
C LEU A 255 -11.41 40.54 -14.08
N GLU A 256 -12.61 40.38 -14.67
CA GLU A 256 -13.74 39.61 -14.11
C GLU A 256 -13.72 38.12 -14.50
N GLN A 257 -12.61 37.63 -15.06
CA GLN A 257 -12.45 36.24 -15.48
C GLN A 257 -12.27 35.33 -14.26
N ASP A 258 -13.24 34.44 -14.00
CA ASP A 258 -13.09 33.34 -13.06
C ASP A 258 -11.86 32.49 -13.43
N ALA A 259 -11.16 31.93 -12.44
CA ALA A 259 -10.05 31.01 -12.68
C ALA A 259 -10.39 29.92 -13.74
N GLY A 260 -11.62 29.40 -13.80
CA GLY A 260 -12.02 28.41 -14.79
C GLY A 260 -12.08 28.89 -16.26
N SER A 261 -11.99 30.19 -16.53
CA SER A 261 -12.18 30.77 -17.87
C SER A 261 -10.88 31.21 -18.57
N ILE A 262 -9.73 31.14 -17.91
CA ILE A 262 -8.44 31.49 -18.53
C ILE A 262 -8.07 30.44 -19.60
N PRO A 263 -7.93 30.83 -20.88
CA PRO A 263 -7.59 29.92 -21.95
C PRO A 263 -6.11 29.52 -21.90
N ASP A 264 -5.73 28.51 -22.70
CA ASP A 264 -4.34 28.10 -22.82
C ASP A 264 -3.45 29.24 -23.37
N GLU A 265 -2.15 29.17 -23.07
CA GLU A 265 -1.22 30.26 -23.37
C GLU A 265 -1.08 30.56 -24.86
N ILE A 266 -1.24 29.55 -25.73
CA ILE A 266 -1.25 29.75 -27.19
C ILE A 266 -2.46 30.56 -27.60
N GLN A 267 -3.65 30.23 -27.07
CA GLN A 267 -4.84 31.00 -27.31
C GLN A 267 -4.71 32.43 -26.75
N GLN A 268 -4.11 32.62 -25.56
CA GLN A 268 -3.82 33.95 -25.03
C GLN A 268 -2.94 34.77 -25.99
N VAL A 269 -1.86 34.17 -26.52
CA VAL A 269 -0.97 34.79 -27.51
C VAL A 269 -1.70 35.13 -28.82
N GLN A 270 -2.53 34.22 -29.34
CA GLN A 270 -3.32 34.46 -30.55
C GLN A 270 -4.31 35.62 -30.38
N GLU A 271 -5.03 35.63 -29.26
CA GLU A 271 -6.02 36.66 -28.95
C GLU A 271 -5.36 38.02 -28.70
N ARG A 272 -4.25 38.04 -27.97
CA ARG A 272 -3.42 39.23 -27.78
C ARG A 272 -2.90 39.76 -29.11
N ASN A 273 -2.33 38.91 -29.96
CA ASN A 273 -1.78 39.33 -31.26
C ASN A 273 -2.87 39.85 -32.19
N ARG A 274 -4.09 39.27 -32.13
CA ARG A 274 -5.26 39.83 -32.83
C ARG A 274 -5.63 41.21 -32.27
N TYR A 275 -5.64 41.38 -30.96
CA TYR A 275 -5.92 42.67 -30.31
C TYR A 275 -4.89 43.75 -30.66
N LEU A 276 -3.60 43.40 -30.72
CA LEU A 276 -2.51 44.34 -30.98
C LEU A 276 -2.22 44.59 -32.47
N PHE A 277 -2.36 43.58 -33.33
CA PHE A 277 -1.82 43.60 -34.70
C PHE A 277 -2.80 43.10 -35.79
N ASP A 278 -4.02 42.72 -35.44
CA ASP A 278 -5.06 42.22 -36.36
C ASP A 278 -4.65 40.96 -37.18
N ASN A 279 -3.67 40.18 -36.68
CA ASN A 279 -3.19 38.94 -37.31
C ASN A 279 -2.82 37.88 -36.25
N PRO A 280 -3.41 36.66 -36.28
CA PRO A 280 -3.02 35.57 -35.38
C PRO A 280 -1.75 34.88 -35.91
N ILE A 281 -0.57 35.42 -35.62
CA ILE A 281 0.73 34.94 -36.15
C ILE A 281 1.20 33.58 -35.53
N VAL A 282 0.31 32.80 -34.90
CA VAL A 282 0.67 31.49 -34.31
C VAL A 282 -0.40 30.47 -34.65
N GLU A 283 -0.06 29.44 -35.43
CA GLU A 283 -0.94 28.31 -35.69
C GLU A 283 -0.80 27.25 -34.58
N ARG A 284 -1.90 26.58 -34.23
CA ARG A 284 -1.94 25.56 -33.18
C ARG A 284 -1.30 24.25 -33.69
N SER A 285 0.03 24.16 -33.70
CA SER A 285 0.80 22.93 -34.02
C SER A 285 1.15 22.11 -32.77
N LEU A 286 0.25 22.07 -31.79
CA LEU A 286 0.44 21.35 -30.54
C LEU A 286 0.32 19.84 -30.77
N ASP A 287 1.44 19.18 -31.09
CA ASP A 287 1.64 17.80 -30.66
C ASP A 287 1.98 17.80 -29.16
N LEU A 288 0.93 17.91 -28.34
CA LEU A 288 0.96 17.70 -26.90
C LEU A 288 1.02 16.21 -26.53
N SER A 289 1.34 15.32 -27.48
CA SER A 289 1.94 14.08 -27.06
C SER A 289 3.33 14.41 -26.51
N ASP A 290 3.34 14.79 -25.24
CA ASP A 290 4.34 14.23 -24.35
C ASP A 290 4.49 12.77 -24.80
N HIS A 291 5.72 12.30 -24.94
CA HIS A 291 5.90 10.93 -24.52
C HIS A 291 5.42 10.96 -23.08
N ARG A 292 4.14 10.59 -22.87
CA ARG A 292 3.65 10.18 -21.59
C ARG A 292 4.81 9.34 -21.10
N HIS A 293 5.38 9.70 -19.97
CA HIS A 293 5.93 8.67 -19.12
C HIS A 293 4.71 7.82 -18.68
N HIS A 294 4.16 7.07 -19.63
CA HIS A 294 3.67 5.71 -19.49
C HIS A 294 4.89 4.80 -19.28
N ARG A 295 5.93 5.26 -18.60
CA ARG A 295 6.34 4.49 -17.47
C ARG A 295 5.52 4.94 -16.28
N SER A 296 4.30 4.43 -16.20
CA SER A 296 3.78 4.13 -14.87
C SER A 296 4.91 3.41 -14.13
N LEU A 297 5.06 3.62 -12.81
CA LEU A 297 6.00 2.84 -12.01
C LEU A 297 5.94 1.35 -12.39
N ALA A 298 4.75 0.85 -12.74
CA ALA A 298 4.51 -0.50 -13.24
C ALA A 298 5.36 -0.88 -14.47
N THR A 299 5.69 0.00 -15.43
CA THR A 299 6.53 -0.39 -16.58
C THR A 299 8.03 -0.46 -16.26
N LEU A 300 8.48 0.10 -15.13
CA LEU A 300 9.81 -0.21 -14.59
C LEU A 300 9.88 -1.66 -14.08
N PHE A 301 8.74 -2.22 -13.69
CA PHE A 301 8.58 -3.62 -13.28
C PHE A 301 8.11 -4.53 -14.43
N GLN A 302 7.77 -3.98 -15.60
CA GLN A 302 7.41 -4.79 -16.77
C GLN A 302 8.67 -5.42 -17.38
N ARG A 303 8.58 -6.72 -17.63
CA ARG A 303 9.62 -7.52 -18.30
C ARG A 303 9.81 -7.00 -19.73
N ARG A 304 11.06 -6.84 -20.17
CA ARG A 304 11.37 -6.38 -21.54
C ARG A 304 10.97 -7.41 -22.62
N GLN A 305 10.89 -8.68 -22.24
CA GLN A 305 10.45 -9.79 -23.09
C GLN A 305 9.47 -10.67 -22.31
N LYS A 306 8.48 -11.25 -23.01
CA LYS A 306 7.52 -12.18 -22.42
C LYS A 306 8.21 -13.54 -22.24
N SER A 307 8.79 -13.78 -21.07
CA SER A 307 9.40 -15.06 -20.67
C SER A 307 8.37 -16.03 -20.09
N GLU A 308 8.67 -17.33 -20.14
CA GLU A 308 7.87 -18.37 -19.46
C GLU A 308 7.92 -18.27 -17.92
N THR A 309 8.90 -17.54 -17.38
CA THR A 309 9.09 -17.31 -15.95
C THR A 309 8.63 -15.92 -15.51
N PRO A 310 8.00 -15.77 -14.32
CA PRO A 310 7.52 -14.48 -13.83
C PRO A 310 8.63 -13.52 -13.38
N PHE A 311 9.83 -14.06 -13.14
CA PHE A 311 11.06 -13.29 -12.94
C PHE A 311 11.85 -13.19 -14.24
N GLY A 312 12.39 -12.00 -14.49
CA GLY A 312 13.22 -11.72 -15.64
C GLY A 312 13.69 -10.27 -15.64
N ARG A 313 14.49 -9.93 -16.64
CA ARG A 313 15.12 -8.62 -16.76
C ARG A 313 14.09 -7.49 -16.92
N THR A 314 14.06 -6.59 -15.94
CA THR A 314 13.24 -5.37 -15.92
C THR A 314 14.12 -4.12 -15.85
N PRO A 315 13.65 -2.95 -16.30
CA PRO A 315 14.40 -1.71 -16.16
C PRO A 315 14.82 -1.38 -14.72
N VAL A 316 13.99 -1.71 -13.71
CA VAL A 316 14.36 -1.50 -12.30
C VAL A 316 15.50 -2.42 -11.86
N LEU A 317 15.45 -3.70 -12.23
CA LEU A 317 16.51 -4.66 -11.89
C LEU A 317 17.82 -4.32 -12.60
N GLU A 318 17.77 -3.91 -13.87
CA GLU A 318 18.94 -3.43 -14.59
C GLU A 318 19.59 -2.24 -13.90
N ALA A 319 18.80 -1.27 -13.43
CA ALA A 319 19.32 -0.10 -12.73
C ALA A 319 19.96 -0.47 -11.39
N LEU A 320 19.28 -1.31 -10.59
CA LEU A 320 19.79 -1.80 -9.30
C LEU A 320 21.07 -2.62 -9.48
N TRP A 321 21.10 -3.48 -10.50
CA TRP A 321 22.27 -4.30 -10.84
C TRP A 321 23.42 -3.43 -11.34
N LEU A 322 23.22 -2.54 -12.33
CA LEU A 322 24.28 -1.66 -12.85
C LEU A 322 24.88 -0.76 -11.76
N GLY A 323 24.04 -0.25 -10.86
CA GLY A 323 24.44 0.62 -9.76
C GLY A 323 25.17 -0.09 -8.61
N ASN A 324 25.15 -1.43 -8.54
CA ASN A 324 25.67 -2.19 -7.41
C ASN A 324 26.75 -3.20 -7.84
N ARG A 325 28.01 -2.94 -7.47
CA ARG A 325 29.15 -3.80 -7.84
C ARG A 325 29.06 -5.22 -7.26
N VAL A 326 28.49 -5.39 -6.06
CA VAL A 326 28.35 -6.70 -5.42
C VAL A 326 27.33 -7.55 -6.18
N LEU A 327 26.16 -6.98 -6.49
CA LEU A 327 25.13 -7.67 -7.29
C LEU A 327 25.68 -8.10 -8.66
N ARG A 328 26.46 -7.25 -9.34
CA ARG A 328 27.09 -7.60 -10.64
C ARG A 328 28.07 -8.76 -10.57
N SER A 329 28.76 -8.92 -9.45
CA SER A 329 29.72 -10.00 -9.28
C SER A 329 29.08 -11.35 -8.93
N GLN A 330 27.83 -11.34 -8.45
CA GLN A 330 27.16 -12.52 -7.89
C GLN A 330 25.96 -12.99 -8.71
N PHE A 331 25.29 -12.09 -9.45
CA PHE A 331 24.01 -12.37 -10.09
C PHE A 331 24.02 -12.05 -11.58
N ASP A 332 23.40 -12.96 -12.33
CA ASP A 332 23.11 -12.85 -13.76
C ASP A 332 21.64 -12.47 -13.96
N LEU A 333 21.37 -11.39 -14.70
CA LEU A 333 19.99 -10.94 -14.97
C LEU A 333 19.24 -11.82 -15.98
N ASP A 334 19.93 -12.73 -16.66
CA ASP A 334 19.31 -13.69 -17.55
C ASP A 334 18.85 -14.97 -16.80
N ASP A 335 19.26 -15.13 -15.54
CA ASP A 335 18.76 -16.19 -14.65
C ASP A 335 17.55 -15.69 -13.81
N PRO A 336 16.35 -16.29 -13.98
CA PRO A 336 15.16 -15.92 -13.22
C PRO A 336 15.32 -16.04 -11.70
N LEU A 337 16.12 -17.00 -11.22
CA LEU A 337 16.36 -17.19 -9.79
C LEU A 337 17.25 -16.09 -9.22
N HIS A 338 18.28 -15.67 -9.96
CA HIS A 338 19.09 -14.51 -9.61
C HIS A 338 18.27 -13.21 -9.60
N CYS A 339 17.35 -13.05 -10.56
CA CYS A 339 16.39 -11.94 -10.53
C CYS A 339 15.54 -11.96 -9.25
N ALA A 340 15.01 -13.12 -8.85
CA ALA A 340 14.26 -13.26 -7.60
C ALA A 340 15.12 -12.93 -6.36
N ALA A 341 16.39 -13.35 -6.34
CA ALA A 341 17.32 -13.02 -5.26
C ALA A 341 17.57 -11.51 -5.16
N ILE A 342 17.69 -10.80 -6.28
CA ILE A 342 17.82 -9.33 -6.29
C ILE A 342 16.53 -8.67 -5.76
N HIS A 343 15.34 -9.17 -6.14
CA HIS A 343 14.08 -8.68 -5.58
C HIS A 343 14.08 -8.74 -4.04
N LEU A 344 14.47 -9.89 -3.49
CA LEU A 344 14.52 -10.10 -2.04
C LEU A 344 15.60 -9.26 -1.36
N ASN A 345 16.79 -9.18 -1.94
CA ASN A 345 17.92 -8.42 -1.42
C ASN A 345 17.63 -6.92 -1.39
N GLN A 346 16.90 -6.40 -2.39
CA GLN A 346 16.60 -4.97 -2.56
C GLN A 346 15.20 -4.58 -2.04
N GLY A 347 14.42 -5.52 -1.48
CA GLY A 347 13.08 -5.25 -0.96
C GLY A 347 12.05 -4.89 -2.04
N VAL A 348 12.24 -5.37 -3.27
CA VAL A 348 11.28 -5.17 -4.36
C VAL A 348 10.09 -6.10 -4.18
N ALA A 349 8.87 -5.55 -4.27
CA ALA A 349 7.64 -6.30 -4.07
C ALA A 349 7.50 -7.51 -4.99
N ILE A 350 6.88 -8.57 -4.46
CA ILE A 350 6.62 -9.84 -5.14
C ILE A 350 5.11 -10.02 -5.29
N ASP A 351 4.65 -10.15 -6.53
CA ASP A 351 3.24 -10.36 -6.87
C ASP A 351 2.78 -11.83 -6.71
N GLY A 352 1.52 -12.11 -7.04
CA GLY A 352 0.93 -13.45 -6.92
C GLY A 352 1.57 -14.49 -7.85
N GLU A 353 1.79 -14.14 -9.13
CA GLU A 353 2.37 -15.04 -10.13
C GLU A 353 3.82 -15.40 -9.76
N GLN A 354 4.58 -14.40 -9.32
CA GLN A 354 5.94 -14.55 -8.82
C GLN A 354 6.00 -15.43 -7.57
N ARG A 355 5.09 -15.22 -6.61
CA ARG A 355 4.99 -16.04 -5.40
C ARG A 355 4.67 -17.50 -5.73
N ASP A 356 3.74 -17.75 -6.64
CA ASP A 356 3.40 -19.11 -7.09
C ASP A 356 4.58 -19.82 -7.76
N TRP A 357 5.45 -19.08 -8.46
CA TRP A 357 6.67 -19.63 -9.03
C TRP A 357 7.73 -19.93 -7.96
N LEU A 358 7.91 -19.04 -6.98
CA LEU A 358 8.82 -19.25 -5.85
C LEU A 358 8.40 -20.44 -4.98
N ALA A 359 7.10 -20.70 -4.89
CA ALA A 359 6.54 -21.80 -4.11
C ALA A 359 6.84 -23.21 -4.67
N ARG A 360 7.36 -23.30 -5.91
CA ARG A 360 7.66 -24.58 -6.56
C ARG A 360 9.02 -25.11 -6.13
N PRO A 361 9.20 -26.45 -6.03
CA PRO A 361 10.51 -27.06 -5.84
C PRO A 361 11.52 -26.58 -6.88
N ASP A 362 12.74 -26.32 -6.43
CA ASP A 362 13.86 -25.99 -7.30
C ASP A 362 14.49 -27.25 -7.88
N THR A 363 14.29 -27.46 -9.17
CA THR A 363 14.81 -28.64 -9.88
C THR A 363 16.32 -28.61 -10.11
N THR A 364 17.00 -27.50 -9.81
CA THR A 364 18.46 -27.38 -9.93
C THR A 364 19.20 -27.92 -8.71
N LEU A 365 18.49 -28.12 -7.59
CA LEU A 365 19.04 -28.66 -6.35
C LEU A 365 18.50 -30.08 -6.09
N PRO A 366 19.31 -30.97 -5.48
CA PRO A 366 18.82 -32.24 -4.98
C PRO A 366 17.70 -32.03 -3.94
N GLN A 367 16.64 -32.82 -4.06
CA GLN A 367 15.47 -32.78 -3.18
C GLN A 367 15.52 -33.99 -2.23
N ASP A 368 16.40 -33.93 -1.22
CA ASP A 368 16.73 -35.04 -0.31
C ASP A 368 16.31 -34.82 1.15
N GLY A 369 15.54 -33.76 1.41
CA GLY A 369 14.89 -33.47 2.70
C GLY A 369 13.38 -33.74 2.69
N TRP A 370 12.76 -33.69 3.87
CA TRP A 370 11.31 -33.92 4.04
C TRP A 370 10.45 -32.78 3.47
N LEU A 371 10.96 -31.56 3.56
CA LEU A 371 10.41 -30.39 2.88
C LEU A 371 11.24 -30.10 1.63
N PRO A 372 10.59 -29.71 0.51
CA PRO A 372 11.32 -29.38 -0.70
C PRO A 372 12.11 -28.09 -0.54
N LEU A 373 13.29 -28.02 -1.15
CA LEU A 373 13.96 -26.75 -1.39
C LEU A 373 13.24 -26.06 -2.54
N THR A 374 12.37 -25.11 -2.20
CA THR A 374 11.67 -24.31 -3.20
C THR A 374 12.59 -23.27 -3.82
N ARG A 375 12.20 -22.76 -4.99
CA ARG A 375 12.89 -21.63 -5.64
C ARG A 375 12.92 -20.41 -4.73
N GLY A 376 11.88 -20.22 -3.90
CA GLY A 376 11.82 -19.21 -2.85
C GLY A 376 12.94 -19.37 -1.81
N LEU A 377 13.10 -20.56 -1.24
CA LEU A 377 14.19 -20.84 -0.28
C LEU A 377 15.57 -20.62 -0.92
N HIS A 378 15.76 -21.07 -2.16
CA HIS A 378 17.02 -20.87 -2.87
C HIS A 378 17.27 -19.38 -3.18
N ALA A 379 16.25 -18.62 -3.57
CA ALA A 379 16.37 -17.17 -3.78
C ALA A 379 16.68 -16.42 -2.48
N ILE A 380 16.13 -16.83 -1.33
CA ILE A 380 16.49 -16.25 -0.01
C ILE A 380 17.96 -16.53 0.30
N TYR A 381 18.41 -17.78 0.14
CA TYR A 381 19.81 -18.15 0.31
C TYR A 381 20.72 -17.29 -0.56
N LEU A 382 20.38 -17.09 -1.84
CA LEU A 382 21.10 -16.21 -2.76
C LEU A 382 20.95 -14.72 -2.42
N ALA A 383 19.91 -14.29 -1.72
CA ALA A 383 19.75 -12.88 -1.34
C ALA A 383 20.57 -12.49 -0.08
N ARG A 384 21.00 -13.46 0.73
CA ARG A 384 21.52 -13.26 2.07
C ARG A 384 22.94 -13.80 2.27
N ASP A 385 23.89 -12.92 2.58
CA ASP A 385 25.29 -13.27 2.80
C ASP A 385 25.49 -14.21 4.01
N ASP A 386 24.72 -14.02 5.08
CA ASP A 386 24.77 -14.85 6.30
C ASP A 386 24.39 -16.32 6.03
N LEU A 387 23.36 -16.54 5.20
CA LEU A 387 22.93 -17.89 4.84
C LEU A 387 23.96 -18.58 3.93
N ARG A 388 24.54 -17.87 2.96
CA ARG A 388 25.62 -18.40 2.10
C ARG A 388 26.88 -18.75 2.88
N ALA A 389 27.21 -17.94 3.88
CA ALA A 389 28.36 -18.22 4.75
C ALA A 389 28.12 -19.45 5.64
N SER A 390 26.87 -19.71 6.01
CA SER A 390 26.51 -20.76 6.97
C SER A 390 26.19 -22.11 6.34
N PHE A 391 25.71 -22.13 5.09
CA PHE A 391 25.20 -23.35 4.46
C PHE A 391 25.80 -23.56 3.06
N ASP A 392 26.38 -24.73 2.81
CA ASP A 392 26.79 -25.14 1.46
C ASP A 392 25.73 -26.05 0.82
N LEU A 393 24.94 -25.51 -0.12
CA LEU A 393 23.85 -26.25 -0.78
C LEU A 393 24.33 -27.38 -1.70
N ALA A 394 25.62 -27.47 -2.04
CA ALA A 394 26.17 -28.63 -2.73
C ALA A 394 26.14 -29.88 -1.81
N THR A 395 26.23 -29.67 -0.49
CA THR A 395 26.21 -30.73 0.51
C THR A 395 24.78 -31.01 1.00
N ARG A 396 24.50 -32.26 1.36
CA ARG A 396 23.24 -32.63 2.03
C ARG A 396 23.06 -31.88 3.35
N GLY A 397 24.15 -31.72 4.11
CA GLY A 397 24.15 -31.00 5.38
C GLY A 397 23.74 -29.54 5.24
N GLY A 398 24.28 -28.82 4.26
CA GLY A 398 23.89 -27.42 4.01
C GLY A 398 22.45 -27.26 3.54
N ARG A 399 21.96 -28.18 2.69
CA ARG A 399 20.53 -28.21 2.29
C ARG A 399 19.60 -28.42 3.47
N HIS A 400 19.90 -29.39 4.33
CA HIS A 400 19.14 -29.62 5.57
C HIS A 400 19.22 -28.41 6.51
N GLY A 401 20.41 -27.82 6.67
CA GLY A 401 20.62 -26.63 7.49
C GLY A 401 19.77 -25.43 7.04
N LEU A 402 19.62 -25.22 5.73
CA LEU A 402 18.74 -24.17 5.20
C LEU A 402 17.25 -24.44 5.53
N VAL A 403 16.80 -25.69 5.47
CA VAL A 403 15.43 -26.08 5.87
C VAL A 403 15.24 -25.89 7.38
N SER A 404 16.24 -26.23 8.20
CA SER A 404 16.20 -25.99 9.64
C SER A 404 16.10 -24.50 9.95
N TRP A 405 16.95 -23.66 9.33
CA TRP A 405 16.85 -22.20 9.44
C TRP A 405 15.47 -21.70 9.00
N TRP A 406 14.92 -22.24 7.92
CA TRP A 406 13.59 -21.87 7.43
C TRP A 406 12.50 -22.11 8.49
N LEU A 407 12.49 -23.28 9.15
CA LEU A 407 11.49 -23.61 10.17
C LEU A 407 11.67 -22.82 11.47
N LEU A 408 12.92 -22.55 11.85
CA LEU A 408 13.26 -21.89 13.12
C LEU A 408 13.23 -20.36 13.04
N GLU A 409 13.45 -19.79 11.86
CA GLU A 409 13.54 -18.34 11.69
C GLU A 409 12.76 -17.85 10.47
N GLY A 410 13.03 -18.42 9.30
CA GLY A 410 12.51 -17.92 8.02
C GLY A 410 10.97 -17.86 7.95
N LEU A 411 10.28 -18.86 8.49
CA LEU A 411 8.82 -18.96 8.47
C LEU A 411 8.11 -17.82 9.22
N ARG A 412 8.81 -17.16 10.15
CA ARG A 412 8.29 -16.03 10.93
C ARG A 412 8.36 -14.70 10.19
N ASP A 413 9.10 -14.63 9.07
CA ASP A 413 9.25 -13.42 8.29
C ASP A 413 8.11 -13.24 7.28
N ALA A 414 7.33 -12.17 7.45
CA ALA A 414 6.18 -11.86 6.61
C ALA A 414 6.52 -11.70 5.11
N ARG A 415 7.79 -11.40 4.78
CA ARG A 415 8.26 -11.25 3.39
C ARG A 415 8.29 -12.57 2.62
N TYR A 416 8.39 -13.71 3.33
CA TYR A 416 8.55 -15.03 2.73
C TYR A 416 7.26 -15.84 2.69
N VAL A 417 6.14 -15.22 3.07
CA VAL A 417 4.81 -15.86 3.05
C VAL A 417 4.51 -16.39 1.65
N GLY A 418 4.16 -17.68 1.59
CA GLY A 418 3.82 -18.40 0.37
C GLY A 418 4.99 -18.95 -0.43
N PHE A 419 6.24 -18.84 0.06
CA PHE A 419 7.41 -19.46 -0.62
C PHE A 419 7.47 -20.97 -0.45
N MET A 420 6.65 -21.52 0.43
CA MET A 420 6.37 -22.94 0.54
C MET A 420 4.88 -23.07 0.84
N ARG A 421 4.18 -23.91 0.08
CA ARG A 421 2.74 -24.10 0.24
C ARG A 421 2.44 -24.99 1.45
N ASP A 422 1.33 -24.72 2.12
CA ASP A 422 0.90 -25.44 3.33
C ASP A 422 0.74 -26.95 3.09
N ASP A 423 0.33 -27.36 1.87
CA ASP A 423 0.19 -28.78 1.51
C ASP A 423 1.52 -29.55 1.50
N MET A 424 2.65 -28.86 1.32
CA MET A 424 3.98 -29.48 1.39
C MET A 424 4.34 -29.90 2.81
N TYR A 425 3.95 -29.09 3.80
CA TYR A 425 4.13 -29.42 5.21
C TYR A 425 3.14 -30.49 5.65
N ALA A 426 1.88 -30.35 5.22
CA ALA A 426 0.75 -31.18 5.63
C ALA A 426 0.80 -32.62 5.11
N ARG A 427 1.58 -32.88 4.05
CA ARG A 427 1.73 -34.21 3.48
C ARG A 427 2.17 -35.20 4.56
N VAL A 428 1.51 -36.35 4.61
CA VAL A 428 1.90 -37.45 5.52
C VAL A 428 3.27 -37.96 5.11
N ASP A 429 4.15 -38.17 6.08
CA ASP A 429 5.44 -38.76 5.82
C ASP A 429 5.34 -40.29 5.71
N GLU A 430 5.41 -40.78 4.48
CA GLU A 430 5.35 -42.22 4.18
C GLU A 430 6.60 -42.99 4.61
N THR A 431 7.69 -42.30 4.95
CA THR A 431 8.93 -42.94 5.44
C THR A 431 8.86 -43.33 6.90
N VAL A 432 7.85 -42.85 7.62
CA VAL A 432 7.62 -43.11 9.05
C VAL A 432 6.33 -43.91 9.23
N VAL A 433 6.35 -44.88 10.15
CA VAL A 433 5.16 -45.67 10.50
C VAL A 433 4.08 -44.76 11.11
N GLN A 434 2.84 -44.90 10.64
CA GLN A 434 1.71 -44.06 11.05
C GLN A 434 0.81 -44.80 12.06
N ASP A 435 1.34 -45.04 13.27
CA ASP A 435 0.68 -45.82 14.34
C ASP A 435 0.10 -44.96 15.47
N GLN A 436 0.18 -43.65 15.36
CA GLN A 436 -0.38 -42.70 16.33
C GLN A 436 -1.71 -42.11 15.82
N PRO A 437 -2.54 -41.52 16.71
CA PRO A 437 -3.83 -40.96 16.30
C PRO A 437 -3.70 -39.83 15.26
N LEU A 438 -2.76 -38.90 15.46
CA LEU A 438 -2.40 -37.89 14.47
C LEU A 438 -1.27 -38.43 13.57
N PRO A 439 -1.27 -38.07 12.27
CA PRO A 439 -0.21 -38.51 11.38
C PRO A 439 1.07 -37.71 11.65
N ILE A 440 2.23 -38.31 11.42
CA ILE A 440 3.48 -37.56 11.31
C ILE A 440 3.56 -37.01 9.89
N THR A 441 3.49 -35.69 9.77
CA THR A 441 3.58 -34.97 8.50
C THR A 441 5.04 -34.67 8.14
N CYS A 442 5.32 -34.38 6.87
CA CYS A 442 6.64 -33.94 6.42
C CYS A 442 7.10 -32.67 7.15
N GLY A 443 6.19 -31.74 7.44
CA GLY A 443 6.49 -30.55 8.22
C GLY A 443 6.90 -30.86 9.66
N LEU A 444 6.17 -31.77 10.32
CA LEU A 444 6.47 -32.16 11.70
C LEU A 444 7.78 -32.97 11.79
N HIS A 445 8.05 -33.85 10.82
CA HIS A 445 9.33 -34.55 10.75
C HIS A 445 10.49 -33.56 10.53
N ALA A 446 10.37 -32.66 9.56
CA ALA A 446 11.40 -31.66 9.30
C ALA A 446 11.66 -30.77 10.53
N LEU A 447 10.62 -30.43 11.29
CA LEU A 447 10.73 -29.69 12.54
C LEU A 447 11.45 -30.48 13.64
N CYS A 448 11.13 -31.78 13.78
CA CYS A 448 11.82 -32.68 14.71
C CYS A 448 13.32 -32.71 14.40
N GLU A 449 13.68 -32.78 13.13
CA GLU A 449 15.08 -32.85 12.69
C GLU A 449 15.82 -31.51 12.77
N ALA A 450 15.09 -30.40 12.65
CA ALA A 450 15.62 -29.06 12.81
C ALA A 450 15.91 -28.69 14.27
N ARG A 451 15.28 -29.37 15.24
CA ARG A 451 15.38 -29.07 16.66
C ARG A 451 16.17 -30.14 17.39
N ASP A 452 17.32 -29.77 17.92
CA ASP A 452 18.20 -30.68 18.67
C ASP A 452 17.46 -31.36 19.82
N ASP A 453 16.66 -30.61 20.57
CA ASP A 453 15.90 -31.13 21.71
C ASP A 453 14.84 -32.17 21.31
N LEU A 454 14.17 -31.99 20.18
CA LEU A 454 13.19 -32.95 19.67
C LEU A 454 13.87 -34.17 19.07
N ARG A 455 14.91 -33.98 18.26
CA ARG A 455 15.68 -35.05 17.63
C ARG A 455 16.31 -35.99 18.65
N GLU A 456 16.82 -35.46 19.76
CA GLU A 456 17.41 -36.26 20.84
C GLU A 456 16.35 -37.08 21.61
N GLN A 457 15.12 -36.58 21.72
CA GLN A 457 14.05 -37.18 22.52
C GLN A 457 13.10 -38.08 21.72
N ALA A 458 12.97 -37.85 20.41
CA ALA A 458 11.99 -38.50 19.56
C ALA A 458 12.63 -39.30 18.41
N ASP A 459 13.08 -40.52 18.71
CA ASP A 459 13.48 -41.49 17.67
C ASP A 459 12.25 -42.00 16.90
N LEU A 460 12.02 -41.42 15.72
CA LEU A 460 10.85 -41.71 14.88
C LEU A 460 10.84 -43.14 14.31
N SER A 461 11.95 -43.88 14.40
CA SER A 461 11.95 -45.31 14.08
C SER A 461 11.17 -46.15 15.10
N THR A 462 11.02 -45.64 16.32
CA THR A 462 10.31 -46.30 17.43
C THR A 462 8.91 -45.72 17.65
N GLU A 463 7.96 -46.55 18.09
CA GLU A 463 6.62 -46.10 18.50
C GLU A 463 6.72 -45.06 19.64
N ALA A 464 7.61 -45.29 20.60
CA ALA A 464 7.82 -44.41 21.73
C ALA A 464 8.30 -43.01 21.31
N GLY A 465 9.21 -42.91 20.33
CA GLY A 465 9.67 -41.63 19.81
C GLY A 465 8.60 -40.90 19.02
N ARG A 466 7.85 -41.60 18.15
CA ARG A 466 6.69 -41.03 17.44
C ARG A 466 5.64 -40.47 18.39
N ARG A 467 5.32 -41.21 19.46
CA ARG A 467 4.44 -40.75 20.54
C ARG A 467 5.00 -39.53 21.25
N THR A 468 6.30 -39.49 21.51
CA THR A 468 6.97 -38.36 22.18
C THR A 468 6.85 -37.08 21.36
N LEU A 469 7.13 -37.13 20.05
CA LEU A 469 6.98 -36.00 19.14
C LEU A 469 5.54 -35.45 19.11
N LEU A 470 4.54 -36.33 18.98
CA LEU A 470 3.14 -35.89 18.95
C LEU A 470 2.63 -35.41 20.31
N SER A 471 3.16 -35.95 21.41
CA SER A 471 2.84 -35.45 22.75
C SER A 471 3.38 -34.04 22.95
N TRP A 472 4.64 -33.80 22.57
CA TRP A 472 5.22 -32.46 22.55
C TRP A 472 4.41 -31.52 21.67
N TRP A 473 4.03 -31.96 20.47
CA TRP A 473 3.21 -31.18 19.56
C TRP A 473 1.88 -30.76 20.19
N MET A 474 1.15 -31.69 20.80
CA MET A 474 -0.16 -31.41 21.42
C MET A 474 -0.08 -30.53 22.67
N LEU A 475 1.03 -30.57 23.41
CA LEU A 475 1.18 -29.82 24.68
C LEU A 475 1.84 -28.45 24.48
N GLU A 476 2.70 -28.31 23.47
CA GLU A 476 3.51 -27.12 23.26
C GLU A 476 3.43 -26.62 21.82
N GLY A 477 3.77 -27.48 20.85
CA GLY A 477 3.94 -27.07 19.45
C GLY A 477 2.70 -26.45 18.81
N ILE A 478 1.52 -26.97 19.16
CA ILE A 478 0.22 -26.52 18.66
C ILE A 478 -0.10 -25.07 19.03
N HIS A 479 0.50 -24.56 20.10
CA HIS A 479 0.29 -23.21 20.60
C HIS A 479 1.20 -22.17 19.93
N ASP A 480 2.21 -22.58 19.13
CA ASP A 480 3.03 -21.67 18.34
C ASP A 480 2.34 -21.37 16.98
N PRO A 481 1.82 -20.14 16.76
CA PRO A 481 1.10 -19.81 15.52
C PRO A 481 1.97 -19.93 14.27
N SER A 482 3.30 -19.83 14.41
CA SER A 482 4.24 -19.95 13.28
C SER A 482 4.31 -21.39 12.76
N LEU A 483 4.04 -22.38 13.61
CA LEU A 483 4.13 -23.81 13.26
C LEU A 483 2.83 -24.40 12.72
N ARG A 484 1.74 -23.63 12.66
CA ARG A 484 0.40 -24.11 12.27
C ARG A 484 0.34 -24.89 10.94
N THR A 485 1.26 -24.61 10.03
CA THR A 485 1.32 -25.29 8.72
C THR A 485 1.85 -26.71 8.82
N CYS A 486 2.62 -27.04 9.87
CA CYS A 486 3.15 -28.38 10.10
C CYS A 486 2.04 -29.41 10.38
N MET A 487 0.87 -28.98 10.86
CA MET A 487 -0.27 -29.88 11.11
C MET A 487 -1.59 -29.16 10.81
N PRO A 488 -2.29 -29.49 9.70
CA PRO A 488 -3.57 -28.89 9.38
C PRO A 488 -4.62 -29.04 10.49
N ALA A 489 -5.31 -27.94 10.82
CA ALA A 489 -6.37 -27.93 11.82
C ALA A 489 -7.53 -28.91 11.51
N ALA A 490 -7.76 -29.23 10.23
CA ALA A 490 -8.79 -30.18 9.83
C ALA A 490 -8.52 -31.61 10.35
N LEU A 491 -7.25 -32.02 10.47
CA LEU A 491 -6.87 -33.38 10.87
C LEU A 491 -7.32 -33.72 12.29
N TYR A 492 -7.29 -32.74 13.20
CA TYR A 492 -7.67 -32.97 14.60
C TYR A 492 -9.15 -33.31 14.75
N ALA A 493 -10.00 -32.71 13.90
CA ALA A 493 -11.44 -32.91 13.90
C ALA A 493 -11.89 -34.13 13.10
N GLU A 494 -11.00 -34.82 12.40
CA GLU A 494 -11.32 -36.06 11.69
C GLU A 494 -11.70 -37.16 12.70
N VAL A 495 -12.76 -37.90 12.39
CA VAL A 495 -13.16 -39.08 13.17
C VAL A 495 -12.09 -40.15 13.02
N CYS A 496 -11.58 -40.66 14.14
CA CYS A 496 -10.53 -41.66 14.12
C CYS A 496 -11.09 -43.04 13.81
N THR A 497 -10.51 -43.74 12.83
CA THR A 497 -10.91 -45.09 12.43
C THR A 497 -10.23 -46.20 13.24
N GLN A 498 -9.25 -45.86 14.09
CA GLN A 498 -8.50 -46.82 14.91
C GLN A 498 -9.27 -47.28 16.16
N VAL A 499 -10.36 -46.60 16.50
CA VAL A 499 -11.22 -46.93 17.66
C VAL A 499 -12.67 -47.06 17.22
N GLN A 500 -13.43 -47.88 17.95
CA GLN A 500 -14.86 -48.01 17.73
C GLN A 500 -15.58 -46.69 18.05
N GLN A 501 -16.56 -46.32 17.22
CA GLN A 501 -17.34 -45.09 17.36
C GLN A 501 -18.71 -45.38 17.99
N ASP A 502 -18.71 -45.78 19.26
CA ASP A 502 -19.92 -46.14 20.04
C ASP A 502 -20.19 -45.22 21.24
N ALA A 503 -19.42 -44.14 21.37
CA ALA A 503 -19.70 -43.05 22.29
C ALA A 503 -20.69 -42.03 21.67
N ALA A 504 -21.30 -41.19 22.51
CA ALA A 504 -22.31 -40.22 22.06
C ALA A 504 -21.73 -39.14 21.12
N ILE A 505 -20.46 -38.78 21.31
CA ILE A 505 -19.72 -37.83 20.47
C ILE A 505 -18.59 -38.61 19.77
N PRO A 506 -18.29 -38.31 18.48
CA PRO A 506 -17.22 -38.99 17.77
C PRO A 506 -15.86 -38.80 18.45
N LEU A 507 -15.09 -39.88 18.52
CA LEU A 507 -13.70 -39.85 18.96
C LEU A 507 -12.83 -39.41 17.79
N THR A 508 -12.43 -38.16 17.81
CA THR A 508 -11.59 -37.55 16.77
C THR A 508 -10.10 -37.85 16.99
N ARG A 509 -9.29 -37.66 15.96
CA ARG A 509 -7.83 -37.85 16.04
C ARG A 509 -7.21 -36.93 17.09
N GLY A 510 -7.68 -35.68 17.19
CA GLY A 510 -7.23 -34.72 18.18
C GLY A 510 -7.58 -35.13 19.62
N LEU A 511 -8.78 -35.67 19.85
CA LEU A 511 -9.21 -36.10 21.18
C LEU A 511 -8.37 -37.30 21.67
N LEU A 512 -8.10 -38.26 20.79
CA LEU A 512 -7.21 -39.38 21.10
C LEU A 512 -5.76 -38.94 21.27
N ALA A 513 -5.29 -37.97 20.48
CA ALA A 513 -3.94 -37.42 20.64
C ALA A 513 -3.77 -36.69 21.99
N LEU A 514 -4.78 -35.93 22.45
CA LEU A 514 -4.78 -35.35 23.80
C LEU A 514 -4.70 -36.43 24.87
N ARG A 515 -5.48 -37.51 24.73
CA ARG A 515 -5.46 -38.64 25.66
C ARG A 515 -4.07 -39.28 25.76
N VAL A 516 -3.38 -39.44 24.64
CA VAL A 516 -2.01 -39.97 24.61
C VAL A 516 -1.02 -39.00 25.24
N ALA A 517 -1.13 -37.71 24.92
CA ALA A 517 -0.20 -36.68 25.37
C ALA A 517 -0.28 -36.43 26.89
N ARG A 518 -1.50 -36.29 27.42
CA ARG A 518 -1.77 -35.86 28.79
C ARG A 518 -1.77 -36.98 29.81
N GLN A 519 -1.05 -36.79 30.92
CA GLN A 519 -0.92 -37.81 31.96
C GLN A 519 -2.26 -38.16 32.62
N ASP A 520 -3.14 -37.19 32.86
CA ASP A 520 -4.45 -37.37 33.52
C ASP A 520 -5.47 -38.14 32.67
N LEU A 521 -5.24 -38.26 31.36
CA LEU A 521 -6.14 -38.93 30.42
C LEU A 521 -5.67 -40.32 30.00
N ARG A 522 -4.39 -40.66 30.20
CA ARG A 522 -3.77 -41.90 29.71
C ARG A 522 -4.48 -43.17 30.19
N ASP A 523 -4.97 -43.16 31.43
CA ASP A 523 -5.63 -44.31 32.07
C ASP A 523 -7.02 -44.62 31.49
N MET A 524 -7.56 -43.76 30.61
CA MET A 524 -8.84 -43.99 29.94
C MET A 524 -8.64 -44.93 28.74
N ASP A 525 -8.69 -46.25 28.94
CA ASP A 525 -8.45 -47.23 27.86
C ASP A 525 -9.52 -47.21 26.75
N THR A 526 -9.19 -46.57 25.62
CA THR A 526 -10.09 -46.43 24.47
C THR A 526 -10.32 -47.72 23.67
N ALA A 527 -9.61 -48.82 23.98
CA ALA A 527 -9.96 -50.14 23.47
C ALA A 527 -11.30 -50.61 24.08
N THR A 528 -11.61 -50.18 25.29
CA THR A 528 -12.88 -50.48 25.97
C THR A 528 -13.93 -49.42 25.70
N ARG A 529 -15.21 -49.82 25.72
CA ARG A 529 -16.33 -48.87 25.64
C ARG A 529 -16.33 -47.89 26.82
N GLU A 530 -16.03 -48.37 28.02
CA GLU A 530 -15.98 -47.55 29.23
C GLU A 530 -14.93 -46.45 29.11
N GLY A 531 -13.70 -46.76 28.67
CA GLY A 531 -12.67 -45.75 28.48
C GLY A 531 -13.02 -44.72 27.41
N ARG A 532 -13.69 -45.13 26.33
CA ARG A 532 -14.24 -44.21 25.30
C ARG A 532 -15.30 -43.26 25.87
N GLU A 533 -16.25 -43.79 26.66
CA GLU A 533 -17.28 -42.99 27.31
C GLU A 533 -16.69 -42.04 28.37
N ARG A 534 -15.67 -42.47 29.11
CA ARG A 534 -14.93 -41.62 30.07
C ARG A 534 -14.20 -40.46 29.38
N LEU A 535 -13.56 -40.71 28.24
CA LEU A 535 -12.88 -39.67 27.47
C LEU A 535 -13.85 -38.63 26.91
N VAL A 536 -15.00 -39.06 26.38
CA VAL A 536 -16.07 -38.15 25.95
C VAL A 536 -16.64 -37.36 27.13
N SER A 537 -16.82 -38.01 28.29
CA SER A 537 -17.32 -37.34 29.50
C SER A 537 -16.39 -36.24 29.97
N TRP A 538 -15.08 -36.52 30.04
CA TRP A 538 -14.06 -35.50 30.34
C TRP A 538 -14.09 -34.35 29.33
N TRP A 539 -14.17 -34.65 28.03
CA TRP A 539 -14.19 -33.59 27.01
C TRP A 539 -15.42 -32.68 27.14
N VAL A 540 -16.60 -33.26 27.40
CA VAL A 540 -17.85 -32.50 27.54
C VAL A 540 -17.88 -31.63 28.79
N LEU A 541 -17.33 -32.11 29.91
CA LEU A 541 -17.40 -31.39 31.19
C LEU A 541 -16.26 -30.38 31.35
N ASP A 542 -15.07 -30.74 30.90
CA ASP A 542 -13.84 -29.98 31.17
C ASP A 542 -13.13 -29.60 29.86
N GLY A 543 -12.76 -30.59 29.05
CA GLY A 543 -11.82 -30.42 27.93
C GLY A 543 -12.25 -29.45 26.84
N ARG A 544 -13.55 -29.30 26.60
CA ARG A 544 -14.12 -28.35 25.62
C ARG A 544 -13.86 -26.89 25.98
N HIS A 545 -13.70 -26.59 27.27
CA HIS A 545 -13.49 -25.23 27.77
C HIS A 545 -12.02 -24.84 27.89
N GLU A 546 -11.13 -25.81 27.74
CA GLU A 546 -9.71 -25.52 27.70
C GLU A 546 -9.38 -24.72 26.43
N ALA A 547 -8.56 -23.68 26.59
CA ALA A 547 -8.14 -22.83 25.49
C ALA A 547 -7.24 -23.62 24.53
N GLN A 548 -7.85 -24.21 23.52
CA GLN A 548 -7.16 -24.88 22.43
C GLN A 548 -7.15 -23.94 21.21
N PRO A 549 -6.01 -23.79 20.51
CA PRO A 549 -5.92 -22.93 19.32
C PRO A 549 -6.64 -23.54 18.11
N ILE A 550 -7.22 -24.73 18.26
CA ILE A 550 -7.85 -25.52 17.21
C ILE A 550 -9.15 -26.16 17.66
N CYS A 551 -10.00 -26.48 16.70
CA CYS A 551 -11.23 -27.24 16.92
C CYS A 551 -10.95 -28.75 16.91
N ILE A 552 -11.07 -29.42 18.06
CA ILE A 552 -10.84 -30.87 18.19
C ILE A 552 -12.10 -31.69 17.85
N VAL A 553 -13.29 -31.19 18.17
CA VAL A 553 -14.58 -31.77 17.79
C VAL A 553 -15.42 -30.63 17.23
N ARG A 554 -15.94 -30.80 16.01
CA ARG A 554 -16.66 -29.71 15.34
C ARG A 554 -18.02 -29.44 16.01
N PRO A 555 -18.48 -28.18 16.09
CA PRO A 555 -19.77 -27.86 16.67
C PRO A 555 -20.95 -28.63 16.10
N GLU A 556 -20.95 -28.84 14.79
CA GLU A 556 -21.97 -29.63 14.10
C GLU A 556 -22.06 -31.07 14.59
N GLU A 557 -20.96 -31.66 15.09
CA GLU A 557 -20.95 -33.05 15.55
C GLU A 557 -21.71 -33.25 16.85
N TYR A 558 -21.55 -32.34 17.82
CA TYR A 558 -22.29 -32.44 19.09
C TYR A 558 -23.66 -31.75 19.04
N ALA A 559 -23.86 -30.80 18.13
CA ALA A 559 -25.15 -30.16 17.88
C ALA A 559 -26.12 -31.02 17.06
N ALA A 560 -25.61 -32.04 16.35
CA ALA A 560 -26.43 -32.97 15.58
C ALA A 560 -27.41 -33.74 16.47
N VAL A 561 -28.63 -33.93 15.97
CA VAL A 561 -29.63 -34.82 16.59
C VAL A 561 -29.04 -36.22 16.71
N ASP A 562 -29.16 -36.83 17.88
CA ASP A 562 -28.59 -38.15 18.10
C ASP A 562 -29.48 -39.24 17.48
N PRO A 563 -29.00 -39.96 16.44
CA PRO A 563 -29.79 -41.02 15.81
C PRO A 563 -29.95 -42.26 16.70
N ALA A 564 -29.14 -42.40 17.77
CA ALA A 564 -29.25 -43.51 18.71
C ALA A 564 -30.39 -43.32 19.72
N ILE A 565 -30.99 -42.13 19.78
CA ILE A 565 -32.06 -41.78 20.72
C ILE A 565 -33.37 -41.54 19.95
N VAL A 566 -34.46 -42.11 20.45
CA VAL A 566 -35.81 -41.86 19.92
C VAL A 566 -36.18 -40.38 20.14
N GLN A 567 -36.69 -39.71 19.11
CA GLN A 567 -36.95 -38.27 19.11
C GLN A 567 -38.44 -37.95 19.34
N ASP A 568 -38.95 -38.27 20.54
CA ASP A 568 -40.33 -38.02 20.97
C ASP A 568 -40.45 -36.98 22.10
N ALA A 569 -39.33 -36.35 22.49
CA ALA A 569 -39.33 -35.24 23.44
C ALA A 569 -39.66 -33.90 22.78
N LEU A 570 -40.05 -32.91 23.60
CA LEU A 570 -40.47 -31.58 23.13
C LEU A 570 -39.38 -30.84 22.34
N LEU A 571 -38.12 -31.05 22.69
CA LEU A 571 -36.95 -30.60 21.93
C LEU A 571 -36.11 -31.83 21.54
N PRO A 572 -35.39 -31.79 20.40
CA PRO A 572 -34.58 -32.91 19.98
C PRO A 572 -33.41 -33.16 20.95
N ILE A 573 -33.11 -34.43 21.18
CA ILE A 573 -31.93 -34.83 21.96
C ILE A 573 -30.76 -34.95 21.01
N THR A 574 -29.82 -34.01 21.13
CA THR A 574 -28.58 -33.99 20.36
C THR A 574 -27.52 -34.89 20.98
N LYS A 575 -26.47 -35.19 20.21
CA LYS A 575 -25.30 -35.95 20.69
C LYS A 575 -24.64 -35.28 21.90
N GLY A 576 -24.59 -33.94 21.93
CA GLY A 576 -24.10 -33.16 23.06
C GLY A 576 -24.95 -33.35 24.31
N LEU A 577 -26.29 -33.26 24.19
CA LEU A 577 -27.20 -33.50 25.32
C LEU A 577 -27.11 -34.93 25.85
N HIS A 578 -27.05 -35.92 24.96
CA HIS A 578 -26.85 -37.32 25.35
C HIS A 578 -25.51 -37.50 26.08
N ALA A 579 -24.43 -36.89 25.58
CA ALA A 579 -23.12 -36.95 26.21
C ALA A 579 -23.11 -36.30 27.60
N VAL A 580 -23.75 -35.14 27.80
CA VAL A 580 -23.90 -34.52 29.12
C VAL A 580 -24.67 -35.42 30.08
N CYS A 581 -25.79 -36.00 29.63
CA CYS A 581 -26.59 -36.90 30.44
C CYS A 581 -25.77 -38.13 30.91
N LYS A 582 -24.87 -38.65 30.07
CA LYS A 582 -23.96 -39.74 30.44
C LYS A 582 -22.81 -39.31 31.34
N ALA A 583 -22.27 -38.11 31.11
CA ALA A 583 -21.09 -37.59 31.80
C ALA A 583 -21.42 -37.17 33.24
N ARG A 584 -22.59 -36.58 33.47
CA ARG A 584 -23.05 -36.13 34.78
C ARG A 584 -23.71 -37.25 35.57
N THR A 585 -23.12 -37.61 36.71
CA THR A 585 -23.63 -38.70 37.56
C THR A 585 -25.04 -38.41 38.06
N ASP A 586 -25.34 -37.16 38.43
CA ASP A 586 -26.65 -36.75 38.92
C ASP A 586 -27.76 -36.90 37.88
N LEU A 587 -27.43 -36.69 36.60
CA LEU A 587 -28.37 -36.91 35.49
C LEU A 587 -28.46 -38.38 35.12
N ARG A 588 -27.32 -39.04 34.90
CA ARG A 588 -27.23 -40.45 34.50
C ARG A 588 -28.01 -41.38 35.45
N ASP A 589 -27.91 -41.15 36.75
CA ASP A 589 -28.51 -42.03 37.75
C ASP A 589 -30.03 -41.81 37.89
N GLN A 590 -30.57 -40.70 37.36
CA GLN A 590 -31.99 -40.31 37.47
C GLN A 590 -32.75 -40.33 36.15
N ILE A 591 -32.04 -40.34 35.01
CA ILE A 591 -32.60 -40.17 33.67
C ILE A 591 -32.25 -41.40 32.82
N ASP A 592 -33.28 -42.19 32.50
CA ASP A 592 -33.17 -43.28 31.52
C ASP A 592 -33.67 -42.85 30.14
N LEU A 593 -32.74 -42.56 29.22
CA LEU A 593 -33.05 -42.12 27.87
C LEU A 593 -33.71 -43.19 26.99
N ALA A 594 -33.78 -44.46 27.43
CA ALA A 594 -34.56 -45.49 26.75
C ALA A 594 -36.08 -45.25 26.93
N THR A 595 -36.49 -44.54 27.98
CA THR A 595 -37.90 -44.25 28.29
C THR A 595 -38.33 -42.86 27.79
N PRO A 596 -39.58 -42.69 27.31
CA PRO A 596 -40.13 -41.37 26.99
C PRO A 596 -40.05 -40.41 28.19
N GLU A 597 -40.30 -40.91 29.40
CA GLU A 597 -40.24 -40.13 30.64
C GLU A 597 -38.84 -39.59 30.91
N GLY A 598 -37.80 -40.41 30.74
CA GLY A 598 -36.42 -39.97 30.92
C GLY A 598 -36.01 -38.93 29.88
N ARG A 599 -36.37 -39.13 28.61
CA ARG A 599 -36.12 -38.13 27.56
C ARG A 599 -36.82 -36.79 27.87
N GLY A 600 -38.06 -36.84 28.37
CA GLY A 600 -38.77 -35.66 28.87
C GLY A 600 -38.06 -34.97 30.05
N LYS A 601 -37.58 -35.75 31.04
CA LYS A 601 -36.81 -35.22 32.18
C LYS A 601 -35.51 -34.53 31.76
N LEU A 602 -34.81 -35.06 30.76
CA LEU A 602 -33.59 -34.42 30.24
C LEU A 602 -33.90 -33.03 29.66
N ILE A 603 -34.97 -32.90 28.86
CA ILE A 603 -35.38 -31.60 28.31
C ILE A 603 -35.85 -30.64 29.42
N GLN A 604 -36.55 -31.14 30.44
CA GLN A 604 -36.93 -30.30 31.59
C GLN A 604 -35.70 -29.77 32.34
N TRP A 605 -34.73 -30.64 32.63
CA TRP A 605 -33.45 -30.23 33.22
C TRP A 605 -32.72 -29.22 32.34
N TRP A 606 -32.66 -29.48 31.02
CA TRP A 606 -32.03 -28.59 30.06
C TRP A 606 -32.64 -27.19 30.09
N ILE A 607 -33.97 -27.07 30.07
CA ILE A 607 -34.65 -25.78 30.12
C ILE A 607 -34.44 -25.05 31.45
N ARG A 608 -34.41 -25.78 32.58
CA ARG A 608 -34.27 -25.18 33.92
C ARG A 608 -32.85 -24.73 34.21
N GLU A 609 -31.86 -25.50 33.77
CA GLU A 609 -30.47 -25.36 34.20
C GLU A 609 -29.49 -25.40 33.02
N GLY A 610 -29.63 -26.39 32.14
CA GLY A 610 -28.64 -26.66 31.09
C GLY A 610 -28.46 -25.54 30.07
N ALA A 611 -29.56 -24.99 29.55
CA ALA A 611 -29.57 -23.96 28.50
C ALA A 611 -28.98 -22.62 28.95
N GLY A 612 -28.96 -22.35 30.26
CA GLY A 612 -28.35 -21.16 30.85
C GLY A 612 -26.91 -21.39 31.35
N THR A 613 -26.37 -22.61 31.21
CA THR A 613 -25.03 -22.95 31.65
C THR A 613 -24.04 -22.74 30.50
N PRO A 614 -23.10 -21.77 30.59
CA PRO A 614 -22.15 -21.48 29.50
C PRO A 614 -21.33 -22.70 29.05
N ALA A 615 -21.12 -23.67 29.94
CA ALA A 615 -20.41 -24.90 29.62
C ALA A 615 -21.09 -25.72 28.49
N PHE A 616 -22.41 -25.61 28.34
CA PHE A 616 -23.19 -26.40 27.40
C PHE A 616 -23.64 -25.61 26.17
N ASP A 617 -23.15 -24.38 26.00
CA ASP A 617 -23.50 -23.53 24.87
C ASP A 617 -23.32 -24.27 23.54
N GLY A 618 -24.31 -24.20 22.65
CA GLY A 618 -24.26 -24.86 21.34
C GLY A 618 -24.56 -26.37 21.34
N PHE A 619 -24.81 -27.01 22.48
CA PHE A 619 -25.26 -28.42 22.49
C PHE A 619 -26.68 -28.59 21.96
N LEU A 620 -27.54 -27.58 22.12
CA LEU A 620 -28.83 -27.53 21.44
C LEU A 620 -28.94 -26.22 20.64
N PRO A 621 -28.86 -26.28 19.30
CA PRO A 621 -29.00 -25.11 18.44
C PRO A 621 -30.27 -24.30 18.68
N ILE A 622 -30.15 -22.97 18.65
CA ILE A 622 -31.27 -22.03 18.81
C ILE A 622 -32.40 -22.28 17.80
N ALA A 623 -32.06 -22.75 16.59
CA ALA A 623 -33.01 -23.08 15.54
C ALA A 623 -34.09 -24.08 15.99
N PHE A 624 -33.73 -25.07 16.82
CA PHE A 624 -34.69 -26.07 17.31
C PHE A 624 -35.74 -25.48 18.24
N TYR A 625 -35.42 -24.40 18.95
CA TYR A 625 -36.38 -23.73 19.82
C TYR A 625 -37.41 -22.93 19.03
N HIS A 626 -37.04 -22.44 17.84
CA HIS A 626 -37.89 -21.62 16.99
C HIS A 626 -38.81 -22.42 16.06
N GLU A 627 -38.61 -23.73 15.95
CA GLU A 627 -39.54 -24.61 15.25
C GLU A 627 -40.94 -24.53 15.87
N LEU A 628 -41.99 -24.67 15.05
CA LEU A 628 -43.37 -24.66 15.54
C LEU A 628 -43.69 -25.94 16.33
N ALA A 629 -44.38 -25.79 17.46
CA ALA A 629 -44.96 -26.92 18.20
C ALA A 629 -46.14 -27.49 17.38
N ARG A 630 -45.93 -28.64 16.72
CA ARG A 630 -46.89 -29.20 15.76
C ARG A 630 -48.07 -29.93 16.43
N ASP A 631 -47.90 -30.32 17.67
CA ASP A 631 -48.90 -30.96 18.53
C ASP A 631 -49.82 -29.95 19.22
N ILE A 632 -49.56 -28.66 19.06
CA ILE A 632 -50.38 -27.56 19.59
C ILE A 632 -51.01 -26.78 18.44
N ALA A 633 -52.29 -26.43 18.59
CA ALA A 633 -52.99 -25.56 17.64
C ALA A 633 -52.38 -24.15 17.62
N GLN A 634 -52.11 -23.64 16.43
CA GLN A 634 -51.45 -22.34 16.19
C GLN A 634 -52.50 -21.23 15.97
N ASP A 635 -53.39 -21.02 16.95
CA ASP A 635 -54.51 -20.07 16.89
C ASP A 635 -54.39 -18.89 17.87
N ALA A 636 -53.19 -18.71 18.45
CA ALA A 636 -52.81 -17.57 19.27
C ALA A 636 -52.18 -16.44 18.42
N PRO A 637 -52.11 -15.19 18.93
CA PRO A 637 -51.57 -14.05 18.19
C PRO A 637 -50.08 -14.16 17.80
N LEU A 638 -49.32 -15.03 18.50
CA LEU A 638 -47.94 -15.38 18.18
C LEU A 638 -47.86 -16.91 18.08
N PRO A 639 -47.15 -17.48 17.08
CA PRO A 639 -46.98 -18.92 16.99
C PRO A 639 -46.26 -19.49 18.22
N ILE A 640 -46.79 -20.57 18.76
CA ILE A 640 -46.18 -21.30 19.88
C ILE A 640 -45.11 -22.22 19.30
N THR A 641 -43.87 -21.95 19.68
CA THR A 641 -42.68 -22.71 19.24
C THR A 641 -42.40 -23.89 20.17
N ARG A 642 -41.54 -24.82 19.74
CA ARG A 642 -41.08 -25.96 20.55
C ARG A 642 -40.37 -25.48 21.82
N GLY A 643 -39.57 -24.41 21.72
CA GLY A 643 -38.91 -23.80 22.88
C GLY A 643 -39.91 -23.22 23.89
N MET A 644 -40.94 -22.54 23.40
CA MET A 644 -42.05 -22.04 24.24
C MET A 644 -42.79 -23.17 24.94
N GLN A 645 -43.14 -24.23 24.22
CA GLN A 645 -43.80 -25.41 24.77
C GLN A 645 -42.92 -26.14 25.79
N ALA A 646 -41.62 -26.28 25.51
CA ALA A 646 -40.68 -26.88 26.45
C ALA A 646 -40.51 -26.03 27.71
N LEU A 647 -40.50 -24.69 27.60
CA LEU A 647 -40.49 -23.78 28.75
C LEU A 647 -41.75 -23.95 29.61
N HIS A 648 -42.92 -23.97 28.96
CA HIS A 648 -44.19 -24.22 29.64
C HIS A 648 -44.17 -25.56 30.37
N ALA A 649 -43.78 -26.64 29.70
CA ALA A 649 -43.74 -27.98 30.29
C ALA A 649 -42.74 -28.11 31.43
N ALA A 650 -41.65 -27.34 31.41
CA ALA A 650 -40.61 -27.36 32.44
C ALA A 650 -40.95 -26.51 33.67
N ARG A 651 -41.98 -25.64 33.65
CA ARG A 651 -42.28 -24.70 34.73
C ARG A 651 -43.67 -24.91 35.31
N ASP A 652 -43.71 -25.35 36.57
CA ASP A 652 -44.97 -25.68 37.26
C ASP A 652 -45.92 -24.48 37.34
N ASP A 653 -45.37 -23.28 37.60
CA ASP A 653 -46.13 -22.03 37.62
C ASP A 653 -46.77 -21.70 36.27
N LEU A 654 -46.10 -21.99 35.15
CA LEU A 654 -46.65 -21.76 33.80
C LEU A 654 -47.70 -22.80 33.42
N ARG A 655 -47.54 -24.05 33.87
CA ARG A 655 -48.53 -25.11 33.67
C ARG A 655 -49.82 -24.84 34.45
N GLU A 656 -49.70 -24.36 35.67
CA GLU A 656 -50.86 -23.98 36.50
C GLU A 656 -51.52 -22.70 35.97
N PHE A 657 -50.73 -21.76 35.44
CA PHE A 657 -51.23 -20.49 34.90
C PHE A 657 -52.00 -20.64 33.58
N ALA A 658 -51.54 -21.52 32.68
CA ALA A 658 -52.10 -21.62 31.33
C ALA A 658 -52.10 -23.07 30.80
N ASP A 659 -53.26 -23.58 30.39
CA ASP A 659 -53.36 -24.88 29.70
C ASP A 659 -53.24 -24.71 28.17
N LEU A 660 -52.14 -25.22 27.58
CA LEU A 660 -51.91 -25.11 26.14
C LEU A 660 -52.83 -25.98 25.28
N ALA A 661 -53.57 -26.94 25.86
CA ALA A 661 -54.59 -27.69 25.14
C ALA A 661 -55.81 -26.80 24.80
N GLY A 662 -56.13 -25.84 25.66
CA GLY A 662 -57.22 -24.88 25.48
C GLY A 662 -56.80 -23.61 24.72
N ARG A 663 -57.73 -23.03 23.94
CA ARG A 663 -57.50 -21.77 23.22
C ARG A 663 -57.21 -20.60 24.17
N GLU A 664 -57.95 -20.52 25.28
CA GLU A 664 -57.78 -19.47 26.29
C GLU A 664 -56.42 -19.57 26.97
N GLY A 665 -55.96 -20.77 27.33
CA GLY A 665 -54.65 -20.98 27.93
C GLY A 665 -53.50 -20.66 26.96
N ARG A 666 -53.61 -21.02 25.67
CA ARG A 666 -52.63 -20.59 24.65
C ARG A 666 -52.54 -19.07 24.53
N ALA A 667 -53.67 -18.37 24.51
CA ALA A 667 -53.69 -16.91 24.46
C ALA A 667 -53.09 -16.27 25.73
N ALA A 668 -53.42 -16.81 26.91
CA ALA A 668 -52.87 -16.36 28.19
C ALA A 668 -51.35 -16.55 28.26
N PHE A 669 -50.86 -17.73 27.84
CA PHE A 669 -49.43 -18.03 27.79
C PHE A 669 -48.67 -17.12 26.82
N VAL A 670 -49.18 -16.89 25.61
CA VAL A 670 -48.56 -15.96 24.65
C VAL A 670 -48.56 -14.52 25.17
N SER A 671 -49.64 -14.09 25.82
CA SER A 671 -49.69 -12.75 26.43
C SER A 671 -48.67 -12.60 27.56
N TRP A 672 -48.52 -13.62 28.40
CA TRP A 672 -47.46 -13.68 29.40
C TRP A 672 -46.07 -13.62 28.75
N TRP A 673 -45.83 -14.42 27.70
CA TRP A 673 -44.54 -14.46 26.99
C TRP A 673 -44.16 -13.08 26.46
N ILE A 674 -45.07 -12.39 25.77
CA ILE A 674 -44.82 -11.04 25.21
C ILE A 674 -44.48 -10.02 26.31
N ARG A 675 -45.09 -10.17 27.49
CA ARG A 675 -44.92 -9.22 28.60
C ARG A 675 -43.67 -9.48 29.44
N GLU A 676 -43.39 -10.75 29.73
CA GLU A 676 -42.41 -11.16 30.75
C GLU A 676 -41.08 -11.63 30.16
N VAL A 677 -41.03 -11.97 28.88
CA VAL A 677 -39.81 -12.41 28.20
C VAL A 677 -39.24 -11.24 27.37
N PRO A 678 -38.17 -10.55 27.83
CA PRO A 678 -37.54 -9.50 27.05
C PRO A 678 -36.97 -10.09 25.76
N ALA A 679 -36.99 -9.32 24.67
CA ALA A 679 -36.52 -9.74 23.34
C ALA A 679 -35.07 -10.27 23.29
N THR A 680 -34.29 -10.11 24.36
CA THR A 680 -32.86 -10.45 24.45
C THR A 680 -32.51 -11.59 25.43
N ARG A 681 -33.47 -12.22 26.14
CA ARG A 681 -33.14 -12.92 27.40
C ARG A 681 -33.25 -14.44 27.48
N PHE A 682 -33.73 -15.17 26.47
CA PHE A 682 -33.93 -16.62 26.65
C PHE A 682 -33.11 -17.54 25.79
N TRP A 683 -32.43 -17.06 24.76
CA TRP A 683 -31.58 -17.93 23.95
C TRP A 683 -30.25 -17.21 23.69
N PRO A 684 -29.09 -17.84 23.98
CA PRO A 684 -27.80 -17.24 23.65
C PRO A 684 -27.75 -16.92 22.15
N SER A 685 -27.25 -15.71 21.84
CA SER A 685 -27.07 -15.21 20.48
C SER A 685 -26.13 -16.08 19.64
#